data_AF-A0AAE1GGF9-F1
#
_entry.id   AF-A0AAE1GGF9-F1
#
_cell.length_a   1.000
_cell.length_b   1.000
_cell.length_c   1.000
_cell.angle_alpha   90.00
_cell.angle_beta   90.00
_cell.angle_gamma   90.00
#
_symmetry.space_group_name_H-M   'P 1'
#
loop_
_entity.id
_entity.type
_entity.pdbx_description
1 polymer ?
#
loop_
_entity_poly.entity_id
_entity_poly.type
_entity_poly.pdbx_seq_one_letter_code
_entity_poly.pdbx_strand_id
1 'polypeptide(L)'
;MITAYQSSTRGCFEMSKKIYKYLSKIVKSSDDHNLECLSDLPCVFTEYGFKFSHQVFLQPAVDDVKLLPYIYPLPYELRDWTDLFVFLGCFVNQSKDLYLKFIKDVQDYHNTDAEDNVHQDRKMVVSVLEKLEKFVDDIPPSELLLPVENDDDSLELVKKELCSYSDHHYDWLSSDDLEVRIVHKCIPFKLAQSLGVKQLSQHLLLGGESMMEWGQNEPLTTSLNNLLRQYRDGVAIMKELVQNADDAGATTVSFLYDERQNEDARTRLLSPQLEQWQGPALWAYNDATFTEDDFENLREFGGGTKELQSTKIGNFGFGFCSVYNLTDVPSFVSGSSYVIFDPHLEYLGHEKKIPGLRYSFEEEKISRLLSKLHGQFKPFNEMFDCAFQDTKEYDGTLFRFPLRTPLQAAKSKICKISYGRTDMMQLLHMLWNVAGQILLFAQNVKEIKVFHLASNASTPTEMKLLFESSSVPLNEPLMNKVQKSPLKKVNSLFREHSGFQWNGKVYQHTTMVNINVKSFPEGKEICENKVGSESVTWITSWHSGKGRLCRLAEKLSGKALPLGAVSTPVCQGSSGWKPVCLKDLPSGFYRESHMHCFLPLPVKTSLPLQVNGYFEIASDRTALLSQTSDDRQNLSWNSILIEDAISSAYLTLLQKLISLGQNTEVPYYTLWPLATD
;
A
#
# COMPACT_ATOMS: atom_id res chain seq x y z
N MET A 1 -43.26 53.02 -49.21
CA MET A 1 -44.28 52.23 -48.46
C MET A 1 -44.22 52.40 -46.93
N ILE A 2 -43.24 53.12 -46.36
CA ILE A 2 -43.03 53.19 -44.90
C ILE A 2 -43.96 54.22 -44.19
N THR A 3 -44.47 55.23 -44.89
CA THR A 3 -45.26 56.31 -44.25
C THR A 3 -46.76 56.03 -44.12
N ALA A 4 -47.36 55.19 -44.97
CA ALA A 4 -48.76 54.76 -44.83
C ALA A 4 -48.93 53.56 -43.87
N TYR A 5 -47.91 52.71 -43.77
CA TYR A 5 -47.89 51.57 -42.85
C TYR A 5 -47.77 52.03 -41.39
N GLN A 6 -47.07 53.15 -41.12
CA GLN A 6 -46.94 53.74 -39.78
C GLN A 6 -48.21 54.46 -39.26
N SER A 7 -49.10 54.96 -40.14
CA SER A 7 -50.32 55.63 -39.68
C SER A 7 -51.44 54.65 -39.31
N SER A 8 -51.57 53.52 -40.02
CA SER A 8 -52.56 52.47 -39.70
C SER A 8 -52.15 51.65 -38.47
N THR A 9 -50.87 51.28 -38.36
CA THR A 9 -50.32 50.56 -37.19
C THR A 9 -50.40 51.36 -35.91
N ARG A 10 -50.25 52.70 -35.95
CA ARG A 10 -50.44 53.57 -34.79
C ARG A 10 -51.89 53.56 -34.28
N GLY A 11 -52.87 53.53 -35.19
CA GLY A 11 -54.29 53.38 -34.84
C GLY A 11 -54.59 52.02 -34.19
N CYS A 12 -54.04 50.94 -34.76
CA CYS A 12 -54.14 49.60 -34.18
C CYS A 12 -53.44 49.50 -32.82
N PHE A 13 -52.27 50.10 -32.64
CA PHE A 13 -51.56 50.12 -31.36
C PHE A 13 -52.34 50.83 -30.26
N GLU A 14 -52.89 52.02 -30.54
CA GLU A 14 -53.72 52.75 -29.58
C GLU A 14 -55.04 52.02 -29.26
N MET A 15 -55.61 51.32 -30.23
CA MET A 15 -56.75 50.42 -30.01
C MET A 15 -56.37 49.25 -29.10
N SER A 16 -55.27 48.54 -29.40
CA SER A 16 -54.76 47.43 -28.59
C SER A 16 -54.45 47.88 -27.16
N LYS A 17 -53.85 49.06 -26.95
CA LYS A 17 -53.63 49.64 -25.60
C LYS A 17 -54.92 49.76 -24.80
N LYS A 18 -56.00 50.24 -25.42
CA LYS A 18 -57.31 50.35 -24.75
C LYS A 18 -57.88 48.97 -24.41
N ILE A 19 -57.71 47.99 -25.29
CA ILE A 19 -58.13 46.61 -25.07
C ILE A 19 -57.33 45.99 -23.92
N TYR A 20 -55.99 46.05 -23.94
CA TYR A 20 -55.15 45.51 -22.86
C TYR A 20 -55.44 46.19 -21.52
N LYS A 21 -55.69 47.50 -21.49
CA LYS A 21 -56.10 48.20 -20.27
C LYS A 21 -57.42 47.68 -19.70
N TYR A 22 -58.37 47.32 -20.56
CA TYR A 22 -59.64 46.73 -20.13
C TYR A 22 -59.45 45.29 -19.64
N LEU A 23 -58.75 44.45 -20.42
CA LEU A 23 -58.45 43.06 -20.06
C LEU A 23 -57.63 42.96 -18.77
N SER A 24 -56.67 43.85 -18.54
CA SER A 24 -55.87 43.89 -17.32
C SER A 24 -56.70 44.16 -16.06
N LYS A 25 -57.85 44.85 -16.18
CA LYS A 25 -58.78 45.01 -15.05
C LYS A 25 -59.54 43.73 -14.72
N ILE A 26 -59.87 42.92 -15.74
CA ILE A 26 -60.58 41.64 -15.59
C ILE A 26 -59.70 40.62 -14.87
N VAL A 27 -58.42 40.52 -15.28
CA VAL A 27 -57.42 39.66 -14.61
C VAL A 27 -57.26 40.05 -13.12
N LYS A 28 -57.43 41.32 -12.77
CA LYS A 28 -57.35 41.80 -11.37
C LYS A 28 -58.60 41.53 -10.53
N SER A 29 -59.74 41.20 -11.14
CA SER A 29 -61.02 41.01 -10.45
C SER A 29 -61.42 39.54 -10.19
N SER A 30 -60.52 38.57 -10.44
CA SER A 30 -60.71 37.13 -10.18
C SER A 30 -61.79 36.41 -11.03
N ASP A 31 -62.23 37.00 -12.14
CA ASP A 31 -63.16 36.37 -13.12
C ASP A 31 -62.36 35.66 -14.25
N ASP A 32 -61.37 34.84 -13.87
CA ASP A 32 -60.24 34.44 -14.75
C ASP A 32 -60.58 33.42 -15.86
N HIS A 33 -61.65 32.63 -15.74
CA HIS A 33 -61.84 31.43 -16.57
C HIS A 33 -62.13 31.66 -18.06
N ASN A 34 -62.34 32.89 -18.52
CA ASN A 34 -62.67 33.19 -19.93
C ASN A 34 -61.52 33.76 -20.77
N LEU A 35 -60.35 34.04 -20.16
CA LEU A 35 -59.21 34.66 -20.86
C LEU A 35 -58.10 33.67 -21.23
N GLU A 36 -58.16 32.43 -20.75
CA GLU A 36 -57.17 31.38 -21.06
C GLU A 36 -57.05 31.13 -22.58
N CYS A 37 -58.16 31.17 -23.32
CA CYS A 37 -58.18 30.98 -24.78
C CYS A 37 -57.35 32.02 -25.56
N LEU A 38 -57.01 33.17 -24.97
CA LEU A 38 -56.16 34.18 -25.60
C LEU A 38 -54.68 33.77 -25.61
N SER A 39 -54.25 32.89 -24.70
CA SER A 39 -52.86 32.42 -24.63
C SER A 39 -52.46 31.58 -25.86
N ASP A 40 -53.42 30.92 -26.49
CA ASP A 40 -53.25 30.12 -27.71
C ASP A 40 -53.33 30.94 -29.01
N LEU A 41 -53.54 32.26 -28.93
CA LEU A 41 -53.65 33.15 -30.08
C LEU A 41 -52.47 34.13 -30.11
N PRO A 42 -52.04 34.58 -31.31
CA PRO A 42 -51.06 35.66 -31.43
C PRO A 42 -51.74 36.98 -31.03
N CYS A 43 -51.82 37.24 -29.73
CA CYS A 43 -52.59 38.33 -29.16
C CYS A 43 -51.73 39.43 -28.54
N VAL A 44 -50.40 39.30 -28.53
CA VAL A 44 -49.47 40.28 -27.94
C VAL A 44 -48.87 41.17 -29.02
N PHE A 45 -49.17 42.47 -29.00
CA PHE A 45 -48.68 43.40 -30.00
C PHE A 45 -47.24 43.84 -29.73
N THR A 46 -46.38 43.68 -30.73
CA THR A 46 -44.97 44.11 -30.72
C THR A 46 -44.73 45.09 -31.88
N GLU A 47 -43.53 45.68 -31.95
CA GLU A 47 -43.11 46.48 -33.12
C GLU A 47 -43.11 45.68 -34.43
N TYR A 48 -43.15 44.35 -34.33
CA TYR A 48 -43.16 43.39 -35.45
C TYR A 48 -44.54 42.75 -35.65
N GLY A 49 -45.60 43.38 -35.14
CA GLY A 49 -46.98 42.89 -35.21
C GLY A 49 -47.38 42.01 -34.03
N PHE A 50 -48.51 41.30 -34.17
CA PHE A 50 -49.02 40.41 -33.13
C PHE A 50 -48.23 39.10 -33.07
N LYS A 51 -47.85 38.70 -31.84
CA LYS A 51 -47.06 37.50 -31.53
C LYS A 51 -47.76 36.66 -30.47
N PHE A 52 -47.41 35.39 -30.39
CA PHE A 52 -47.83 34.52 -29.30
C PHE A 52 -47.16 34.95 -27.99
N SER A 53 -47.82 34.73 -26.87
CA SER A 53 -47.29 35.09 -25.55
C SER A 53 -45.94 34.43 -25.26
N HIS A 54 -45.77 33.16 -25.65
CA HIS A 54 -44.52 32.42 -25.49
C HIS A 54 -43.36 32.94 -26.37
N GLN A 55 -43.62 33.88 -27.30
CA GLN A 55 -42.59 34.54 -28.11
C GLN A 55 -42.22 35.93 -27.57
N VAL A 56 -42.78 36.34 -26.42
CA VAL A 56 -42.61 37.71 -25.89
C VAL A 56 -42.03 37.69 -24.49
N PHE A 57 -41.09 38.61 -24.23
CA PHE A 57 -40.59 38.88 -22.88
C PHE A 57 -40.77 40.33 -22.44
N LEU A 58 -41.03 40.55 -21.14
CA LEU A 58 -41.61 41.81 -20.64
C LEU A 58 -40.58 42.87 -20.26
N GLN A 59 -39.46 42.46 -19.67
CA GLN A 59 -38.49 43.37 -19.05
C GLN A 59 -37.10 43.20 -19.67
N PRO A 60 -36.80 43.91 -20.76
CA PRO A 60 -35.45 43.93 -21.35
C PRO A 60 -34.43 44.56 -20.41
N ALA A 61 -33.31 43.85 -20.21
CA ALA A 61 -32.13 44.29 -19.49
C ALA A 61 -31.00 44.69 -20.46
N VAL A 62 -30.00 45.42 -19.95
CA VAL A 62 -28.86 45.92 -20.74
C VAL A 62 -28.01 44.77 -21.31
N ASP A 63 -27.90 43.68 -20.55
CA ASP A 63 -27.05 42.53 -20.89
C ASP A 63 -27.80 41.43 -21.65
N ASP A 64 -29.06 41.67 -22.06
CA ASP A 64 -29.89 40.69 -22.76
C ASP A 64 -29.38 40.40 -24.18
N VAL A 65 -29.55 39.14 -24.60
CA VAL A 65 -29.19 38.72 -25.96
C VAL A 65 -30.29 39.17 -26.92
N LYS A 66 -29.90 39.61 -28.12
CA LYS A 66 -30.86 39.91 -29.19
C LYS A 66 -31.33 38.59 -29.81
N LEU A 67 -32.59 38.22 -29.54
CA LEU A 67 -33.19 36.93 -29.94
C LEU A 67 -34.16 37.04 -31.14
N LEU A 68 -34.13 38.15 -31.88
CA LEU A 68 -34.98 38.34 -33.06
C LEU A 68 -34.49 37.46 -34.23
N PRO A 69 -35.40 36.90 -35.06
CA PRO A 69 -36.85 37.10 -35.09
C PRO A 69 -37.65 36.06 -34.27
N TYR A 70 -37.04 35.34 -33.34
CA TYR A 70 -37.70 34.24 -32.60
C TYR A 70 -38.45 34.75 -31.36
N ILE A 71 -37.78 35.60 -30.57
CA ILE A 71 -38.30 36.15 -29.32
C ILE A 71 -38.26 37.68 -29.35
N TYR A 72 -39.34 38.32 -28.91
CA TYR A 72 -39.59 39.75 -29.06
C TYR A 72 -39.74 40.45 -27.70
N PRO A 73 -39.14 41.64 -27.50
CA PRO A 73 -39.39 42.44 -26.30
C PRO A 73 -40.77 43.08 -26.35
N LEU A 74 -41.44 43.17 -25.20
CA LEU A 74 -42.68 43.93 -25.07
C LEU A 74 -42.40 45.44 -25.22
N PRO A 75 -43.17 46.16 -26.06
CA PRO A 75 -43.08 47.62 -26.18
C PRO A 75 -43.22 48.31 -24.81
N TYR A 76 -42.45 49.36 -24.60
CA TYR A 76 -42.37 50.07 -23.31
C TYR A 76 -43.75 50.56 -22.83
N GLU A 77 -44.58 51.02 -23.75
CA GLU A 77 -45.91 51.59 -23.48
C GLU A 77 -46.96 50.55 -23.07
N LEU A 78 -46.66 49.26 -23.22
CA LEU A 78 -47.53 48.15 -22.78
C LEU A 78 -47.13 47.61 -21.41
N ARG A 79 -45.98 48.04 -20.85
CA ARG A 79 -45.46 47.52 -19.58
C ARG A 79 -46.31 47.89 -18.37
N ASP A 80 -47.19 48.89 -18.48
CA ASP A 80 -48.15 49.25 -17.42
C ASP A 80 -49.14 48.11 -17.09
N TRP A 81 -49.23 47.08 -17.96
CA TRP A 81 -50.12 45.92 -17.82
C TRP A 81 -49.37 44.59 -17.77
N THR A 82 -48.18 44.56 -17.15
CA THR A 82 -47.39 43.32 -17.01
C THR A 82 -48.18 42.13 -16.47
N ASP A 83 -49.08 42.37 -15.50
CA ASP A 83 -49.89 41.30 -14.88
C ASP A 83 -50.73 40.52 -15.90
N LEU A 84 -51.27 41.22 -16.91
CA LEU A 84 -52.02 40.59 -18.00
C LEU A 84 -51.09 39.73 -18.87
N PHE A 85 -49.91 40.24 -19.21
CA PHE A 85 -49.00 39.52 -20.10
C PHE A 85 -48.33 38.32 -19.42
N VAL A 86 -48.07 38.40 -18.10
CA VAL A 86 -47.67 37.24 -17.30
C VAL A 86 -48.78 36.20 -17.29
N PHE A 87 -50.04 36.61 -17.07
CA PHE A 87 -51.20 35.72 -17.13
C PHE A 87 -51.34 35.02 -18.49
N LEU A 88 -51.09 35.73 -19.59
CA LEU A 88 -51.11 35.16 -20.95
C LEU A 88 -49.94 34.19 -21.24
N GLY A 89 -48.94 34.10 -20.35
CA GLY A 89 -47.77 33.22 -20.52
C GLY A 89 -46.52 33.87 -21.13
N CYS A 90 -46.42 35.21 -21.11
CA CYS A 90 -45.19 35.89 -21.53
C CYS A 90 -44.09 35.72 -20.49
N PHE A 91 -42.84 35.62 -20.95
CA PHE A 91 -41.69 35.52 -20.07
C PHE A 91 -41.38 36.86 -19.40
N VAL A 92 -41.13 36.89 -18.11
CA VAL A 92 -40.82 38.17 -17.43
C VAL A 92 -39.47 38.73 -17.90
N ASN A 93 -38.46 37.87 -18.02
CA ASN A 93 -37.08 38.19 -18.41
C ASN A 93 -36.49 37.07 -19.29
N GLN A 94 -35.25 37.25 -19.77
CA GLN A 94 -34.51 36.18 -20.45
C GLN A 94 -33.98 35.14 -19.46
N SER A 95 -34.88 34.26 -19.00
CA SER A 95 -34.58 33.14 -18.10
C SER A 95 -33.93 31.96 -18.84
N LYS A 96 -33.41 30.99 -18.09
CA LYS A 96 -32.91 29.72 -18.64
C LYS A 96 -33.95 29.01 -19.51
N ASP A 97 -35.23 29.04 -19.10
CA ASP A 97 -36.31 28.38 -19.82
C ASP A 97 -36.60 29.06 -21.17
N LEU A 98 -36.52 30.40 -21.21
CA LEU A 98 -36.63 31.15 -22.46
C LEU A 98 -35.47 30.86 -23.42
N TYR A 99 -34.25 30.76 -22.88
CA TYR A 99 -33.06 30.42 -23.67
C TYR A 99 -33.13 29.01 -24.26
N LEU A 100 -33.54 28.01 -23.46
CA LEU A 100 -33.74 26.65 -23.94
C LEU A 100 -34.86 26.58 -25.00
N LYS A 101 -35.96 27.32 -24.79
CA LYS A 101 -37.02 27.46 -25.79
C LYS A 101 -36.48 28.09 -27.08
N PHE A 102 -35.73 29.18 -26.99
CA PHE A 102 -35.13 29.85 -28.15
C PHE A 102 -34.28 28.88 -28.99
N ILE A 103 -33.42 28.07 -28.34
CA ILE A 103 -32.60 27.09 -29.06
C ILE A 103 -33.49 26.06 -29.78
N LYS A 104 -34.60 25.63 -29.18
CA LYS A 104 -35.59 24.74 -29.83
C LYS A 104 -36.30 25.43 -31.00
N ASP A 105 -36.72 26.69 -30.86
CA ASP A 105 -37.36 27.44 -31.95
C ASP A 105 -36.41 27.59 -33.16
N VAL A 106 -35.12 27.82 -32.90
CA VAL A 106 -34.07 27.85 -33.95
C VAL A 106 -33.92 26.47 -34.59
N GLN A 107 -33.87 25.40 -33.79
CA GLN A 107 -33.80 24.03 -34.31
C GLN A 107 -34.99 23.69 -35.21
N ASP A 108 -36.21 24.02 -34.80
CA ASP A 108 -37.43 23.75 -35.56
C ASP A 108 -37.48 24.51 -36.88
N TYR A 109 -36.97 25.75 -36.90
CA TYR A 109 -36.83 26.55 -38.11
C TYR A 109 -35.86 25.90 -39.12
N HIS A 110 -34.66 25.52 -38.67
CA HIS A 110 -33.66 24.87 -39.53
C HIS A 110 -34.03 23.43 -39.91
N ASN A 111 -34.95 22.79 -39.21
CA ASN A 111 -35.52 21.50 -39.61
C ASN A 111 -36.58 21.60 -40.72
N THR A 112 -37.14 22.79 -40.98
CA THR A 112 -38.32 22.96 -41.86
C THR A 112 -38.07 23.83 -43.09
N ASP A 113 -37.25 24.88 -43.03
CA ASP A 113 -37.10 25.86 -44.13
C ASP A 113 -35.72 26.56 -44.11
N ALA A 114 -34.66 25.83 -44.52
CA ALA A 114 -33.28 26.09 -44.14
C ALA A 114 -32.38 26.73 -45.22
N GLU A 115 -32.70 27.93 -45.72
CA GLU A 115 -31.80 28.63 -46.67
C GLU A 115 -31.36 30.05 -46.26
N ASP A 116 -32.08 30.74 -45.37
CA ASP A 116 -31.73 32.11 -44.97
C ASP A 116 -31.31 32.20 -43.47
N ASN A 117 -30.11 32.74 -43.21
CA ASN A 117 -29.58 33.19 -41.89
C ASN A 117 -28.79 32.21 -40.97
N VAL A 118 -28.34 31.04 -41.46
CA VAL A 118 -27.54 30.05 -40.69
C VAL A 118 -26.43 30.66 -39.83
N HIS A 119 -25.58 31.54 -40.38
CA HIS A 119 -24.48 32.14 -39.63
C HIS A 119 -24.94 33.09 -38.51
N GLN A 120 -26.05 33.80 -38.72
CA GLN A 120 -26.59 34.71 -37.71
C GLN A 120 -27.22 33.91 -36.57
N ASP A 121 -28.00 32.88 -36.89
CA ASP A 121 -28.63 32.02 -35.90
C ASP A 121 -27.60 31.25 -35.08
N ARG A 122 -26.54 30.73 -35.73
CA ARG A 122 -25.42 30.10 -35.04
C ARG A 122 -24.77 31.05 -34.02
N LYS A 123 -24.57 32.32 -34.36
CA LYS A 123 -24.04 33.34 -33.43
C LYS A 123 -25.00 33.63 -32.28
N MET A 124 -26.31 33.68 -32.53
CA MET A 124 -27.30 33.86 -31.48
C MET A 124 -27.32 32.66 -30.53
N VAL A 125 -27.29 31.44 -31.05
CA VAL A 125 -27.19 30.20 -30.25
C VAL A 125 -25.94 30.22 -29.37
N VAL A 126 -24.76 30.56 -29.91
CA VAL A 126 -23.53 30.66 -29.10
C VAL A 126 -23.68 31.70 -27.99
N SER A 127 -24.24 32.88 -28.30
CA SER A 127 -24.47 33.94 -27.30
C SER A 127 -25.43 33.49 -26.19
N VAL A 128 -26.42 32.68 -26.53
CA VAL A 128 -27.35 32.07 -25.56
C VAL A 128 -26.66 30.99 -24.73
N LEU A 129 -25.82 30.16 -25.33
CA LEU A 129 -25.02 29.15 -24.62
C LEU A 129 -24.07 29.79 -23.60
N GLU A 130 -23.45 30.93 -23.92
CA GLU A 130 -22.65 31.72 -22.98
C GLU A 130 -23.47 32.22 -21.77
N LYS A 131 -24.75 32.55 -21.96
CA LYS A 131 -25.65 32.88 -20.84
C LYS A 131 -26.06 31.64 -20.04
N LEU A 132 -26.26 30.51 -20.72
CA LEU A 132 -26.63 29.23 -20.11
C LEU A 132 -25.48 28.58 -19.33
N GLU A 133 -24.22 28.95 -19.59
CA GLU A 133 -23.03 28.48 -18.86
C GLU A 133 -23.21 28.53 -17.33
N LYS A 134 -23.87 29.56 -16.81
CA LYS A 134 -24.10 29.76 -15.37
C LYS A 134 -25.18 28.85 -14.77
N PHE A 135 -25.95 28.19 -15.61
CA PHE A 135 -27.10 27.36 -15.23
C PHE A 135 -26.89 25.89 -15.61
N VAL A 136 -25.71 25.50 -16.08
CA VAL A 136 -25.43 24.15 -16.61
C VAL A 136 -25.76 23.04 -15.62
N ASP A 137 -25.49 23.24 -14.33
CA ASP A 137 -25.79 22.26 -13.28
C ASP A 137 -27.30 22.10 -13.03
N ASP A 138 -28.11 23.09 -13.41
CA ASP A 138 -29.58 23.10 -13.24
C ASP A 138 -30.33 22.63 -14.50
N ILE A 139 -29.61 22.30 -15.59
CA ILE A 139 -30.18 21.90 -16.88
C ILE A 139 -29.93 20.40 -17.10
N PRO A 140 -30.97 19.58 -17.29
CA PRO A 140 -30.79 18.18 -17.65
C PRO A 140 -29.94 18.03 -18.92
N PRO A 141 -28.95 17.11 -18.97
CA PRO A 141 -28.09 16.95 -20.15
C PRO A 141 -28.84 16.71 -21.47
N SER A 142 -30.05 16.14 -21.39
CA SER A 142 -30.93 15.85 -22.52
C SER A 142 -31.65 17.09 -23.10
N GLU A 143 -31.65 18.22 -22.39
CA GLU A 143 -32.33 19.45 -22.80
C GLU A 143 -31.39 20.49 -23.44
N LEU A 144 -30.08 20.36 -23.24
CA LEU A 144 -29.09 21.27 -23.82
C LEU A 144 -28.67 20.80 -25.21
N LEU A 145 -28.98 21.61 -26.22
CA LEU A 145 -28.60 21.37 -27.61
C LEU A 145 -27.39 22.23 -28.00
N LEU A 146 -26.46 21.64 -28.75
CA LEU A 146 -25.22 22.26 -29.18
C LEU A 146 -25.09 22.21 -30.72
N PRO A 147 -24.58 23.26 -31.37
CA PRO A 147 -24.22 23.20 -32.77
C PRO A 147 -23.08 22.20 -33.00
N VAL A 148 -23.25 21.34 -34.00
CA VAL A 148 -22.26 20.30 -34.38
C VAL A 148 -21.67 20.59 -35.76
N GLU A 149 -20.52 19.96 -36.04
CA GLU A 149 -19.91 19.99 -37.37
C GLU A 149 -20.65 19.08 -38.35
N ASN A 150 -20.77 19.57 -39.58
CA ASN A 150 -21.34 18.88 -40.73
C ASN A 150 -20.65 19.40 -42.02
N ASP A 151 -20.76 18.63 -43.10
CA ASP A 151 -20.07 18.92 -44.35
C ASP A 151 -20.66 20.10 -45.13
N ASP A 152 -21.95 20.38 -44.94
CA ASP A 152 -22.70 21.42 -45.65
C ASP A 152 -22.74 22.78 -44.91
N ASP A 153 -22.07 22.87 -43.76
CA ASP A 153 -22.07 24.03 -42.86
C ASP A 153 -23.49 24.49 -42.46
N SER A 154 -24.47 23.56 -42.44
CA SER A 154 -25.83 23.84 -41.95
C SER A 154 -25.85 24.00 -40.41
N LEU A 155 -26.92 24.60 -39.85
CA LEU A 155 -27.07 24.71 -38.39
C LEU A 155 -27.79 23.48 -37.84
N GLU A 156 -27.04 22.42 -37.58
CA GLU A 156 -27.55 21.25 -36.87
C GLU A 156 -27.32 21.36 -35.36
N LEU A 157 -28.37 21.17 -34.57
CA LEU A 157 -28.32 21.23 -33.10
C LEU A 157 -28.58 19.83 -32.51
N VAL A 158 -27.62 19.32 -31.74
CA VAL A 158 -27.63 17.96 -31.17
C VAL A 158 -27.55 18.00 -29.65
N LYS A 159 -28.18 17.04 -28.98
CA LYS A 159 -28.12 16.92 -27.51
C LYS A 159 -26.68 16.80 -27.02
N LYS A 160 -26.36 17.52 -25.95
CA LYS A 160 -25.03 17.51 -25.30
C LYS A 160 -24.49 16.10 -25.04
N GLU A 161 -25.34 15.17 -24.61
CA GLU A 161 -24.93 13.80 -24.27
C GLU A 161 -24.38 12.99 -25.46
N LEU A 162 -24.74 13.38 -26.69
CA LEU A 162 -24.27 12.78 -27.93
C LEU A 162 -23.11 13.56 -28.55
N CYS A 163 -22.64 14.61 -27.89
CA CYS A 163 -21.61 15.49 -28.41
C CYS A 163 -20.26 15.25 -27.73
N SER A 164 -19.18 15.39 -28.51
CA SER A 164 -17.81 15.50 -27.99
C SER A 164 -17.13 16.69 -28.63
N TYR A 165 -16.19 17.32 -27.93
CA TYR A 165 -15.37 18.36 -28.54
C TYR A 165 -14.03 17.77 -28.97
N SER A 166 -13.53 18.26 -30.10
CA SER A 166 -12.22 17.86 -30.62
C SER A 166 -11.11 18.60 -29.86
N ASP A 167 -10.34 17.87 -29.06
CA ASP A 167 -9.22 18.39 -28.27
C ASP A 167 -7.88 18.39 -29.03
N HIS A 168 -7.81 17.64 -30.13
CA HIS A 168 -6.66 17.55 -31.01
C HIS A 168 -7.09 17.54 -32.49
N HIS A 169 -6.15 17.73 -33.41
CA HIS A 169 -6.42 17.55 -34.84
C HIS A 169 -6.48 16.06 -35.18
N TYR A 170 -7.69 15.55 -35.44
CA TYR A 170 -7.94 14.16 -35.84
C TYR A 170 -8.35 14.07 -37.31
N ASP A 171 -7.54 14.63 -38.22
CA ASP A 171 -7.83 14.71 -39.66
C ASP A 171 -8.00 13.33 -40.36
N TRP A 172 -7.69 12.24 -39.66
CA TRP A 172 -7.81 10.85 -40.13
C TRP A 172 -9.10 10.16 -39.70
N LEU A 173 -9.90 10.79 -38.83
CA LEU A 173 -11.11 10.23 -38.22
C LEU A 173 -12.33 10.83 -38.92
N SER A 174 -13.13 9.99 -39.59
CA SER A 174 -14.36 10.46 -40.21
C SER A 174 -15.46 10.61 -39.15
N SER A 175 -16.39 11.53 -39.38
CA SER A 175 -17.57 11.68 -38.51
C SER A 175 -18.44 10.43 -38.46
N ASP A 176 -18.39 9.60 -39.50
CA ASP A 176 -19.15 8.35 -39.61
C ASP A 176 -18.56 7.22 -38.74
N ASP A 177 -17.28 7.33 -38.35
CA ASP A 177 -16.60 6.35 -37.49
C ASP A 177 -16.87 6.58 -35.99
N LEU A 178 -17.57 7.67 -35.64
CA LEU A 178 -17.83 8.08 -34.27
C LEU A 178 -19.30 7.92 -33.89
N GLU A 179 -19.57 7.31 -32.74
CA GLU A 179 -20.91 7.27 -32.13
C GLU A 179 -21.34 8.64 -31.56
N VAL A 180 -20.43 9.63 -31.58
CA VAL A 180 -20.62 10.98 -31.06
C VAL A 180 -20.43 12.03 -32.14
N ARG A 181 -21.16 13.14 -32.03
CA ARG A 181 -21.05 14.28 -32.95
C ARG A 181 -20.05 15.30 -32.44
N ILE A 182 -19.21 15.82 -33.33
CA ILE A 182 -18.22 16.84 -32.96
C ILE A 182 -18.89 18.19 -32.83
N VAL A 183 -18.69 18.87 -31.70
CA VAL A 183 -19.19 20.23 -31.46
C VAL A 183 -18.53 21.20 -32.45
N HIS A 184 -19.35 22.07 -33.06
CA HIS A 184 -18.90 23.04 -34.04
C HIS A 184 -17.87 24.02 -33.48
N LYS A 185 -16.79 24.27 -34.24
CA LYS A 185 -15.72 25.25 -33.97
C LYS A 185 -16.14 26.68 -33.58
N CYS A 186 -17.43 27.02 -33.70
CA CYS A 186 -17.96 28.30 -33.22
C CYS A 186 -18.10 28.34 -31.70
N ILE A 187 -18.14 27.19 -31.03
CA ILE A 187 -18.11 27.09 -29.58
C ILE A 187 -16.64 27.11 -29.14
N PRO A 188 -16.19 28.13 -28.38
CA PRO A 188 -14.85 28.16 -27.85
C PRO A 188 -14.60 26.98 -26.89
N PHE A 189 -13.37 26.46 -26.86
CA PHE A 189 -12.96 25.37 -25.97
C PHE A 189 -13.41 25.57 -24.51
N LYS A 190 -13.20 26.77 -23.97
CA LYS A 190 -13.59 27.09 -22.59
C LYS A 190 -15.09 26.94 -22.36
N LEU A 191 -15.90 27.34 -23.34
CA LEU A 191 -17.35 27.22 -23.28
C LEU A 191 -17.79 25.75 -23.41
N ALA A 192 -17.21 24.98 -24.33
CA ALA A 192 -17.50 23.55 -24.44
C ALA A 192 -17.20 22.80 -23.13
N GLN A 193 -16.07 23.14 -22.48
CA GLN A 193 -15.68 22.58 -21.20
C GLN A 193 -16.62 22.98 -20.06
N SER A 194 -17.02 24.25 -19.97
CA SER A 194 -17.93 24.72 -18.91
C SER A 194 -19.37 24.22 -19.10
N LEU A 195 -19.79 24.02 -20.35
CA LEU A 195 -21.03 23.31 -20.68
C LEU A 195 -20.95 21.81 -20.38
N GLY A 196 -19.78 21.26 -19.98
CA GLY A 196 -19.58 19.88 -19.57
C GLY A 196 -19.56 18.87 -20.72
N VAL A 197 -19.12 19.28 -21.91
CA VAL A 197 -18.92 18.38 -23.07
C VAL A 197 -17.65 17.56 -22.86
N LYS A 198 -17.69 16.26 -23.15
CA LYS A 198 -16.53 15.36 -23.03
C LYS A 198 -15.51 15.59 -24.16
N GLN A 199 -14.24 15.31 -23.86
CA GLN A 199 -13.15 15.40 -24.84
C GLN A 199 -13.16 14.18 -25.76
N LEU A 200 -12.89 14.35 -27.05
CA LEU A 200 -12.85 13.24 -28.01
C LEU A 200 -11.77 12.20 -27.66
N SER A 201 -10.59 12.62 -27.18
CA SER A 201 -9.52 11.70 -26.72
C SER A 201 -9.99 10.71 -25.65
N GLN A 202 -10.83 11.16 -24.71
CA GLN A 202 -11.38 10.30 -23.66
C GLN A 202 -12.37 9.29 -24.22
N HIS A 203 -13.13 9.67 -25.24
CA HIS A 203 -14.05 8.77 -25.94
C HIS A 203 -13.27 7.69 -26.71
N LEU A 204 -12.16 8.07 -27.36
CA LEU A 204 -11.26 7.16 -28.08
C LEU A 204 -10.52 6.19 -27.14
N LEU A 205 -10.18 6.62 -25.92
CA LEU A 205 -9.54 5.79 -24.90
C LEU A 205 -10.48 4.76 -24.26
N LEU A 206 -11.79 5.00 -24.28
CA LEU A 206 -12.81 4.09 -23.74
C LEU A 206 -13.22 2.99 -24.74
N GLY A 207 -12.36 2.70 -25.72
CA GLY A 207 -12.61 1.91 -26.92
C GLY A 207 -13.44 0.64 -26.74
N GLY A 208 -14.77 0.78 -26.74
CA GLY A 208 -15.79 -0.25 -26.87
C GLY A 208 -15.71 -1.46 -25.92
N GLU A 209 -16.66 -2.37 -26.09
CA GLU A 209 -16.67 -3.69 -25.43
C GLU A 209 -15.49 -4.60 -25.84
N SER A 210 -14.64 -4.15 -26.77
CA SER A 210 -13.49 -4.90 -27.31
C SER A 210 -12.15 -4.53 -26.66
N MET A 211 -12.11 -3.61 -25.70
CA MET A 211 -10.90 -3.34 -24.93
C MET A 211 -10.64 -4.48 -23.94
N MET A 212 -9.56 -5.22 -24.15
CA MET A 212 -9.08 -6.23 -23.20
C MET A 212 -7.89 -5.66 -22.42
N GLU A 213 -7.87 -5.88 -21.10
CA GLU A 213 -6.67 -5.64 -20.29
C GLU A 213 -5.50 -6.47 -20.86
N TRP A 214 -4.44 -5.80 -21.34
CA TRP A 214 -3.29 -6.44 -21.97
C TRP A 214 -2.01 -6.14 -21.19
N GLY A 215 -1.33 -7.19 -20.74
CA GLY A 215 -0.13 -7.10 -19.91
C GLY A 215 0.16 -8.42 -19.20
N GLN A 216 1.37 -8.59 -18.66
CA GLN A 216 1.69 -9.73 -17.81
C GLN A 216 1.25 -9.42 -16.37
N ASN A 217 0.43 -10.29 -15.78
CA ASN A 217 0.04 -10.21 -14.38
C ASN A 217 0.31 -11.57 -13.72
N GLU A 218 1.19 -11.61 -12.71
CA GLU A 218 1.43 -12.80 -11.91
C GLU A 218 0.62 -12.71 -10.61
N PRO A 219 -0.26 -13.68 -10.30
CA PRO A 219 -0.97 -13.71 -9.02
C PRO A 219 0.01 -13.80 -7.84
N LEU A 220 -0.25 -13.05 -6.76
CA LEU A 220 0.56 -13.08 -5.54
C LEU A 220 0.78 -14.51 -5.00
N THR A 221 -0.23 -15.36 -5.09
CA THR A 221 -0.12 -16.78 -4.69
C THR A 221 0.92 -17.56 -5.50
N THR A 222 1.09 -17.26 -6.78
CA THR A 222 2.10 -17.86 -7.66
C THR A 222 3.49 -17.36 -7.27
N SER A 223 3.65 -16.06 -7.06
CA SER A 223 4.92 -15.47 -6.65
C SER A 223 5.37 -16.02 -5.28
N LEU A 224 4.43 -16.16 -4.33
CA LEU A 224 4.68 -16.83 -3.04
C LEU A 224 5.02 -18.32 -3.20
N ASN A 225 4.31 -19.08 -4.04
CA ASN A 225 4.66 -20.48 -4.29
C ASN A 225 6.08 -20.63 -4.86
N ASN A 226 6.43 -19.81 -5.85
CA ASN A 226 7.75 -19.81 -6.48
C ASN A 226 8.84 -19.47 -5.47
N LEU A 227 8.57 -18.52 -4.57
CA LEU A 227 9.48 -18.15 -3.50
C LEU A 227 9.68 -19.31 -2.51
N LEU A 228 8.61 -19.93 -2.03
CA LEU A 228 8.70 -21.03 -1.05
C LEU A 228 9.41 -22.26 -1.60
N ARG A 229 9.38 -22.51 -2.93
CA ARG A 229 10.19 -23.59 -3.53
C ARG A 229 11.69 -23.40 -3.36
N GLN A 230 12.13 -22.15 -3.20
CA GLN A 230 13.54 -21.81 -2.99
C GLN A 230 13.90 -21.88 -1.50
N TYR A 231 13.00 -21.46 -0.59
CA TYR A 231 13.23 -21.53 0.85
C TYR A 231 13.12 -22.96 1.37
N ARG A 232 14.15 -23.43 2.07
CA ARG A 232 14.09 -24.73 2.76
C ARG A 232 13.16 -24.62 3.97
N ASP A 233 12.19 -25.54 4.03
CA ASP A 233 11.32 -25.75 5.19
C ASP A 233 12.14 -25.99 6.48
N GLY A 234 11.61 -25.59 7.63
CA GLY A 234 12.24 -25.78 8.94
C GLY A 234 12.65 -24.48 9.67
N VAL A 235 13.78 -24.51 10.39
CA VAL A 235 14.22 -23.44 11.32
C VAL A 235 14.45 -22.09 10.64
N ALA A 236 14.56 -22.04 9.31
CA ALA A 236 14.69 -20.81 8.56
C ALA A 236 13.57 -19.81 8.90
N ILE A 237 12.32 -20.27 9.04
CA ILE A 237 11.16 -19.43 9.38
C ILE A 237 11.39 -18.72 10.72
N MET A 238 11.84 -19.47 11.73
CA MET A 238 12.10 -18.93 13.07
C MET A 238 13.27 -17.94 13.06
N LYS A 239 14.31 -18.21 12.25
CA LYS A 239 15.44 -17.29 12.05
C LYS A 239 14.97 -15.99 11.40
N GLU A 240 14.10 -16.03 10.38
CA GLU A 240 13.54 -14.81 9.77
C GLU A 240 12.74 -13.98 10.77
N LEU A 241 11.93 -14.63 11.63
CA LEU A 241 11.18 -13.93 12.67
C LEU A 241 12.09 -13.30 13.74
N VAL A 242 13.17 -13.98 14.15
CA VAL A 242 14.19 -13.39 15.02
C VAL A 242 14.90 -12.23 14.34
N GLN A 243 15.24 -12.33 13.05
CA GLN A 243 15.89 -11.25 12.30
C GLN A 243 15.00 -10.01 12.24
N ASN A 244 13.70 -10.19 11.94
CA ASN A 244 12.74 -9.09 11.90
C ASN A 244 12.63 -8.39 13.27
N ALA A 245 12.59 -9.16 14.36
CA ALA A 245 12.58 -8.62 15.71
C ALA A 245 13.89 -7.87 16.03
N ASP A 246 15.05 -8.44 15.66
CA ASP A 246 16.37 -7.82 15.84
C ASP A 246 16.48 -6.50 15.08
N ASP A 247 16.01 -6.44 13.84
CA ASP A 247 15.97 -5.24 13.00
C ASP A 247 15.04 -4.16 13.56
N ALA A 248 13.92 -4.56 14.18
CA ALA A 248 13.00 -3.68 14.90
C ALA A 248 13.56 -3.19 16.24
N GLY A 249 14.66 -3.79 16.72
CA GLY A 249 15.32 -3.41 17.97
C GLY A 249 14.77 -4.13 19.22
N ALA A 250 14.06 -5.24 19.04
CA ALA A 250 13.59 -6.09 20.12
C ALA A 250 14.76 -6.65 20.94
N THR A 251 14.53 -6.90 22.23
CA THR A 251 15.48 -7.55 23.13
C THR A 251 15.09 -8.98 23.47
N THR A 252 13.81 -9.32 23.39
CA THR A 252 13.29 -10.66 23.66
C THR A 252 12.38 -11.12 22.53
N VAL A 253 12.55 -12.38 22.13
CA VAL A 253 11.64 -13.08 21.20
C VAL A 253 11.08 -14.30 21.89
N SER A 254 9.76 -14.49 21.81
CA SER A 254 9.09 -15.67 22.35
C SER A 254 8.33 -16.39 21.26
N PHE A 255 8.48 -17.71 21.18
CA PHE A 255 7.69 -18.57 20.30
C PHE A 255 6.77 -19.45 21.14
N LEU A 256 5.55 -19.68 20.67
CA LEU A 256 4.61 -20.58 21.33
C LEU A 256 3.95 -21.49 20.31
N TYR A 257 4.04 -22.80 20.53
CA TYR A 257 3.19 -23.77 19.83
C TYR A 257 1.89 -23.96 20.62
N ASP A 258 0.77 -23.48 20.08
CA ASP A 258 -0.57 -23.54 20.67
C ASP A 258 -1.40 -24.64 19.97
N GLU A 259 -1.72 -25.71 20.72
CA GLU A 259 -2.49 -26.85 20.21
C GLU A 259 -4.01 -26.70 20.36
N ARG A 260 -4.50 -25.57 20.90
CA ARG A 260 -5.95 -25.37 21.12
C ARG A 260 -6.70 -25.29 19.80
N GLN A 261 -7.88 -25.90 19.77
CA GLN A 261 -8.77 -25.90 18.59
C GLN A 261 -9.66 -24.64 18.50
N ASN A 262 -9.74 -23.87 19.59
CA ASN A 262 -10.55 -22.66 19.78
C ASN A 262 -11.95 -22.77 19.14
N GLU A 263 -12.67 -23.87 19.42
CA GLU A 263 -13.99 -24.13 18.82
C GLU A 263 -15.00 -23.03 19.14
N ASP A 264 -14.90 -22.47 20.34
CA ASP A 264 -15.72 -21.37 20.83
C ASP A 264 -15.35 -19.99 20.25
N ALA A 265 -14.27 -19.90 19.46
CA ALA A 265 -13.85 -18.69 18.75
C ALA A 265 -14.29 -18.68 17.28
N ARG A 266 -15.03 -19.70 16.81
CA ARG A 266 -15.41 -19.87 15.39
C ARG A 266 -16.57 -19.02 14.90
N THR A 267 -17.17 -18.23 15.79
CA THR A 267 -18.32 -17.36 15.46
C THR A 267 -17.96 -15.89 15.63
N ARG A 268 -18.71 -14.99 14.98
CA ARG A 268 -18.45 -13.53 15.02
C ARG A 268 -17.03 -13.18 14.56
N LEU A 269 -16.71 -13.62 13.35
CA LEU A 269 -15.45 -13.39 12.66
C LEU A 269 -15.57 -12.24 11.66
N LEU A 270 -14.45 -11.77 11.11
CA LEU A 270 -14.46 -10.80 9.99
C LEU A 270 -15.19 -11.37 8.76
N SER A 271 -15.11 -12.68 8.58
CA SER A 271 -15.71 -13.42 7.48
C SER A 271 -15.98 -14.87 7.93
N PRO A 272 -17.09 -15.51 7.50
CA PRO A 272 -17.38 -16.91 7.82
C PRO A 272 -16.25 -17.87 7.41
N GLN A 273 -15.54 -17.57 6.33
CA GLN A 273 -14.46 -18.40 5.80
C GLN A 273 -13.25 -18.48 6.75
N LEU A 274 -13.13 -17.58 7.73
CA LEU A 274 -12.06 -17.59 8.73
C LEU A 274 -12.28 -18.61 9.85
N GLU A 275 -13.45 -19.27 9.93
CA GLU A 275 -13.75 -20.29 10.94
C GLU A 275 -12.67 -21.39 10.97
N GLN A 276 -12.28 -21.87 9.79
CA GLN A 276 -11.29 -22.93 9.62
C GLN A 276 -9.86 -22.54 10.07
N TRP A 277 -9.62 -21.25 10.33
CA TRP A 277 -8.31 -20.71 10.71
C TRP A 277 -8.23 -20.35 12.20
N GLN A 278 -9.21 -20.79 13.01
CA GLN A 278 -9.20 -20.57 14.46
C GLN A 278 -8.44 -21.63 15.26
N GLY A 279 -8.01 -22.73 14.63
CA GLY A 279 -7.36 -23.86 15.29
C GLY A 279 -5.92 -23.62 15.77
N PRO A 280 -5.12 -24.71 15.89
CA PRO A 280 -3.73 -24.67 16.35
C PRO A 280 -2.88 -23.66 15.59
N ALA A 281 -1.93 -23.04 16.27
CA ALA A 281 -1.11 -21.97 15.71
C ALA A 281 0.32 -21.99 16.24
N LEU A 282 1.24 -21.49 15.43
CA LEU A 282 2.51 -20.97 15.93
C LEU A 282 2.32 -19.47 16.23
N TRP A 283 2.66 -19.06 17.44
CA TRP A 283 2.73 -17.65 17.84
C TRP A 283 4.18 -17.19 17.90
N ALA A 284 4.42 -15.94 17.52
CA ALA A 284 5.71 -15.30 17.67
C ALA A 284 5.52 -13.89 18.25
N TYR A 285 6.07 -13.69 19.45
CA TYR A 285 6.07 -12.42 20.17
C TYR A 285 7.47 -11.80 20.15
N ASN A 286 7.53 -10.47 20.07
CA ASN A 286 8.71 -9.71 20.43
C ASN A 286 8.33 -8.38 21.11
N ASP A 287 9.25 -7.87 21.93
CA ASP A 287 9.07 -6.66 22.75
C ASP A 287 9.33 -5.35 21.98
N ALA A 288 9.38 -5.37 20.65
CA ALA A 288 9.40 -4.17 19.81
C ALA A 288 8.04 -3.92 19.17
N THR A 289 7.68 -2.65 19.07
CA THR A 289 6.46 -2.16 18.40
C THR A 289 6.81 -1.66 17.01
N PHE A 290 5.98 -1.98 16.01
CA PHE A 290 6.19 -1.59 14.63
C PHE A 290 6.03 -0.08 14.44
N THR A 291 6.92 0.51 13.66
CA THR A 291 6.81 1.87 13.16
C THR A 291 6.02 1.90 11.84
N GLU A 292 5.55 3.07 11.39
CA GLU A 292 4.92 3.20 10.07
C GLU A 292 5.84 2.73 8.92
N ASP A 293 7.14 3.01 9.02
CA ASP A 293 8.13 2.49 8.08
C ASP A 293 8.13 0.94 8.07
N ASP A 294 7.97 0.28 9.21
CA ASP A 294 7.91 -1.19 9.26
C ASP A 294 6.64 -1.72 8.58
N PHE A 295 5.51 -1.04 8.73
CA PHE A 295 4.27 -1.38 8.03
C PHE A 295 4.38 -1.18 6.51
N GLU A 296 5.01 -0.08 6.06
CA GLU A 296 5.26 0.17 4.63
C GLU A 296 6.17 -0.91 4.04
N ASN A 297 7.28 -1.23 4.73
CA ASN A 297 8.20 -2.28 4.33
C ASN A 297 7.56 -3.68 4.27
N LEU A 298 6.56 -3.95 5.12
CA LEU A 298 5.83 -5.23 5.13
C LEU A 298 4.74 -5.29 4.04
N ARG A 299 4.20 -4.13 3.63
CA ARG A 299 3.15 -4.02 2.61
C ARG A 299 3.68 -4.34 1.21
N GLU A 300 4.90 -3.96 0.90
CA GLU A 300 5.51 -4.15 -0.43
C GLU A 300 6.05 -5.58 -0.60
N PHE A 301 5.44 -6.36 -1.49
CA PHE A 301 5.99 -7.64 -1.91
C PHE A 301 7.35 -7.41 -2.61
N GLY A 302 8.43 -7.96 -2.04
CA GLY A 302 9.79 -7.80 -2.57
C GLY A 302 10.60 -6.61 -2.04
N GLY A 303 10.11 -5.90 -1.02
CA GLY A 303 10.94 -5.03 -0.19
C GLY A 303 11.53 -3.80 -0.87
N GLY A 304 10.78 -3.15 -1.77
CA GLY A 304 11.22 -1.97 -2.54
C GLY A 304 11.83 -0.83 -1.70
N THR A 305 11.44 -0.74 -0.43
CA THR A 305 11.90 0.28 0.54
C THR A 305 13.08 -0.14 1.43
N LYS A 306 13.37 -1.44 1.58
CA LYS A 306 14.50 -1.92 2.41
C LYS A 306 15.88 -1.59 1.83
N GLU A 307 15.98 -1.35 0.51
CA GLU A 307 17.25 -1.00 -0.16
C GLU A 307 17.90 0.29 0.36
N LEU A 308 17.12 1.18 1.01
CA LEU A 308 17.61 2.47 1.53
C LEU A 308 18.03 2.43 3.01
N GLN A 309 17.69 1.35 3.74
CA GLN A 309 17.95 1.22 5.18
C GLN A 309 19.19 0.35 5.47
N SER A 310 20.38 0.91 5.24
CA SER A 310 21.71 0.27 5.39
C SER A 310 21.98 -0.55 6.67
N THR A 311 21.18 -0.36 7.73
CA THR A 311 21.36 -1.02 9.04
C THR A 311 20.36 -2.15 9.32
N LYS A 312 19.34 -2.36 8.49
CA LYS A 312 18.43 -3.53 8.58
C LYS A 312 19.01 -4.67 7.74
N ILE A 313 18.88 -5.92 8.21
CA ILE A 313 19.52 -7.09 7.59
C ILE A 313 18.46 -7.88 6.82
N GLY A 314 18.46 -7.74 5.50
CA GLY A 314 17.58 -8.50 4.61
C GLY A 314 17.15 -7.70 3.40
N ASN A 315 17.94 -7.80 2.32
CA ASN A 315 17.81 -6.95 1.13
C ASN A 315 16.56 -7.20 0.27
N PHE A 316 15.80 -8.26 0.54
CA PHE A 316 14.77 -8.71 -0.41
C PHE A 316 13.33 -8.60 0.09
N GLY A 317 13.07 -8.12 1.31
CA GLY A 317 11.71 -8.02 1.88
C GLY A 317 10.94 -9.35 2.01
N PHE A 318 11.49 -10.47 1.54
CA PHE A 318 10.82 -11.78 1.47
C PHE A 318 10.92 -12.62 2.75
N GLY A 319 11.71 -12.20 3.74
CA GLY A 319 11.92 -12.98 4.97
C GLY A 319 10.61 -13.32 5.69
N PHE A 320 9.67 -12.37 5.73
CA PHE A 320 8.34 -12.61 6.27
C PHE A 320 7.54 -13.63 5.45
N CYS A 321 7.69 -13.69 4.12
CA CYS A 321 6.95 -14.63 3.28
C CYS A 321 7.26 -16.10 3.60
N SER A 322 8.36 -16.40 4.30
CA SER A 322 8.67 -17.76 4.76
C SER A 322 7.60 -18.35 5.69
N VAL A 323 6.80 -17.52 6.38
CA VAL A 323 5.70 -17.97 7.25
C VAL A 323 4.59 -18.67 6.48
N TYR A 324 4.51 -18.44 5.15
CA TYR A 324 3.55 -19.12 4.29
C TYR A 324 3.88 -20.61 4.09
N ASN A 325 5.01 -21.11 4.59
CA ASN A 325 5.17 -22.56 4.78
C ASN A 325 4.17 -23.11 5.80
N LEU A 326 3.85 -22.35 6.86
CA LEU A 326 3.00 -22.78 7.97
C LEU A 326 1.52 -22.46 7.77
N THR A 327 1.21 -21.29 7.20
CA THR A 327 -0.16 -20.74 7.18
C THR A 327 -0.48 -20.05 5.84
N ASP A 328 -1.77 -19.88 5.51
CA ASP A 328 -2.18 -19.01 4.38
C ASP A 328 -2.72 -17.65 4.87
N VAL A 329 -3.02 -17.50 6.16
CA VAL A 329 -3.65 -16.29 6.73
C VAL A 329 -2.88 -15.78 7.97
N PRO A 330 -1.61 -15.38 7.82
CA PRO A 330 -0.88 -14.80 8.93
C PRO A 330 -1.58 -13.52 9.40
N SER A 331 -1.56 -13.28 10.70
CA SER A 331 -2.08 -12.05 11.30
C SER A 331 -1.24 -11.61 12.48
N PHE A 332 -1.29 -10.33 12.84
CA PHE A 332 -0.55 -9.83 13.99
C PHE A 332 -1.18 -8.58 14.60
N VAL A 333 -0.82 -8.30 15.85
CA VAL A 333 -1.08 -7.04 16.55
C VAL A 333 0.25 -6.37 16.86
N SER A 334 0.35 -5.07 16.62
CA SER A 334 1.48 -4.23 17.03
C SER A 334 1.03 -2.80 17.27
N GLY A 335 1.31 -2.24 18.44
CA GLY A 335 0.79 -0.94 18.84
C GLY A 335 -0.74 -0.93 18.79
N SER A 336 -1.32 0.09 18.15
CA SER A 336 -2.77 0.20 17.94
C SER A 336 -3.29 -0.55 16.71
N SER A 337 -2.43 -1.27 15.99
CA SER A 337 -2.77 -1.89 14.70
C SER A 337 -2.96 -3.40 14.78
N TYR A 338 -4.04 -3.89 14.16
CA TYR A 338 -4.22 -5.30 13.81
C TYR A 338 -4.12 -5.48 12.30
N VAL A 339 -3.35 -6.45 11.86
CA VAL A 339 -3.17 -6.77 10.44
C VAL A 339 -3.47 -8.24 10.19
N ILE A 340 -4.18 -8.53 9.10
CA ILE A 340 -4.45 -9.88 8.62
C ILE A 340 -4.18 -9.95 7.11
N PHE A 341 -3.51 -11.00 6.67
CA PHE A 341 -3.22 -11.23 5.25
C PHE A 341 -4.11 -12.35 4.70
N ASP A 342 -4.47 -12.22 3.43
CA ASP A 342 -5.22 -13.20 2.63
C ASP A 342 -4.74 -13.12 1.17
N PRO A 343 -3.54 -13.62 0.86
CA PRO A 343 -3.01 -13.62 -0.50
C PRO A 343 -3.88 -14.40 -1.50
N HIS A 344 -4.75 -15.31 -1.05
CA HIS A 344 -5.68 -16.05 -1.90
C HIS A 344 -6.89 -15.22 -2.32
N LEU A 345 -7.20 -14.13 -1.62
CA LEU A 345 -8.37 -13.28 -1.85
C LEU A 345 -9.70 -14.02 -1.65
N GLU A 346 -9.69 -15.10 -0.86
CA GLU A 346 -10.80 -16.04 -0.70
C GLU A 346 -11.37 -16.03 0.73
N TYR A 347 -10.59 -15.63 1.74
CA TYR A 347 -10.93 -15.77 3.15
C TYR A 347 -11.54 -14.51 3.77
N LEU A 348 -11.15 -13.31 3.35
CA LEU A 348 -11.67 -12.05 3.91
C LEU A 348 -13.01 -11.60 3.27
N GLY A 349 -13.44 -12.23 2.17
CA GLY A 349 -14.77 -12.00 1.58
C GLY A 349 -15.03 -10.58 1.06
N HIS A 350 -13.99 -9.82 0.75
CA HIS A 350 -14.10 -8.42 0.35
C HIS A 350 -14.35 -8.27 -1.16
N GLU A 351 -15.34 -7.46 -1.57
CA GLU A 351 -15.72 -7.26 -2.99
C GLU A 351 -14.54 -6.85 -3.89
N LYS A 352 -13.68 -5.98 -3.36
CA LYS A 352 -12.48 -5.45 -4.03
C LYS A 352 -11.30 -6.42 -4.13
N LYS A 353 -11.42 -7.66 -3.62
CA LYS A 353 -10.36 -8.69 -3.63
C LYS A 353 -8.98 -8.16 -3.17
N ILE A 354 -8.91 -7.70 -1.93
CA ILE A 354 -7.69 -7.15 -1.32
C ILE A 354 -6.87 -8.24 -0.60
N PRO A 355 -5.53 -8.26 -0.71
CA PRO A 355 -4.67 -9.31 -0.17
C PRO A 355 -4.43 -9.24 1.34
N GLY A 356 -5.06 -8.30 2.04
CA GLY A 356 -4.95 -8.11 3.46
C GLY A 356 -5.67 -6.85 3.94
N LEU A 357 -5.79 -6.71 5.25
CA LEU A 357 -6.46 -5.61 5.94
C LEU A 357 -5.62 -5.15 7.14
N ARG A 358 -5.57 -3.85 7.35
CA ARG A 358 -5.04 -3.21 8.57
C ARG A 358 -6.16 -2.41 9.23
N TYR A 359 -6.35 -2.62 10.52
CA TYR A 359 -7.29 -1.88 11.35
C TYR A 359 -6.52 -1.12 12.44
N SER A 360 -6.86 0.14 12.64
CA SER A 360 -6.40 0.92 13.80
C SER A 360 -7.48 0.93 14.89
N PHE A 361 -7.10 0.59 16.12
CA PHE A 361 -7.97 0.62 17.30
C PHE A 361 -8.07 1.99 17.97
N GLU A 362 -7.29 2.98 17.51
CA GLU A 362 -7.43 4.38 17.93
C GLU A 362 -8.78 4.96 17.49
N GLU A 363 -9.27 4.56 16.32
CA GLU A 363 -10.56 4.98 15.80
C GLU A 363 -11.71 4.35 16.60
N GLU A 364 -12.40 5.17 17.41
CA GLU A 364 -13.44 4.69 18.33
C GLU A 364 -14.57 3.92 17.62
N LYS A 365 -14.95 4.35 16.41
CA LYS A 365 -15.98 3.66 15.62
C LYS A 365 -15.53 2.26 15.19
N ILE A 366 -14.28 2.12 14.74
CA ILE A 366 -13.71 0.84 14.33
C ILE A 366 -13.53 -0.06 15.56
N SER A 367 -12.96 0.46 16.64
CA SER A 367 -12.79 -0.25 17.92
C SER A 367 -14.11 -0.83 18.44
N ARG A 368 -15.21 -0.04 18.44
CA ARG A 368 -16.56 -0.52 18.83
C ARG A 368 -17.15 -1.57 17.89
N LEU A 369 -16.75 -1.60 16.62
CA LEU A 369 -17.20 -2.62 15.66
C LEU A 369 -16.41 -3.91 15.88
N LEU A 370 -15.09 -3.81 15.96
CA LEU A 370 -14.19 -4.94 16.14
C LEU A 370 -14.39 -5.62 17.51
N SER A 371 -14.75 -4.88 18.55
CA SER A 371 -15.07 -5.46 19.86
C SER A 371 -16.27 -6.42 19.82
N LYS A 372 -17.18 -6.29 18.84
CA LYS A 372 -18.29 -7.24 18.65
C LYS A 372 -17.87 -8.56 18.00
N LEU A 373 -16.70 -8.59 17.35
CA LEU A 373 -16.11 -9.75 16.70
C LEU A 373 -15.33 -10.61 17.70
N HIS A 374 -16.00 -11.02 18.78
CA HIS A 374 -15.34 -11.68 19.91
C HIS A 374 -14.57 -12.94 19.50
N GLY A 375 -15.09 -13.76 18.57
CA GLY A 375 -14.37 -14.95 18.13
C GLY A 375 -13.11 -14.63 17.32
N GLN A 376 -13.09 -13.54 16.55
CA GLN A 376 -11.94 -13.16 15.73
C GLN A 376 -10.69 -12.94 16.59
N PHE A 377 -10.89 -12.26 17.73
CA PHE A 377 -9.81 -11.76 18.57
C PHE A 377 -9.61 -12.56 19.85
N LYS A 378 -10.56 -13.42 20.23
CA LYS A 378 -10.45 -14.28 21.42
C LYS A 378 -9.11 -15.01 21.54
N PRO A 379 -8.50 -15.57 20.48
CA PRO A 379 -7.20 -16.24 20.60
C PRO A 379 -6.05 -15.34 21.01
N PHE A 380 -6.16 -14.02 20.78
CA PHE A 380 -5.16 -13.03 21.18
C PHE A 380 -5.31 -12.61 22.64
N ASN A 381 -6.49 -12.74 23.24
CA ASN A 381 -6.74 -12.28 24.61
C ASN A 381 -5.83 -13.02 25.60
N GLU A 382 -5.12 -12.27 26.44
CA GLU A 382 -4.15 -12.76 27.44
C GLU A 382 -2.93 -13.48 26.84
N MET A 383 -2.83 -13.58 25.51
CA MET A 383 -1.68 -14.19 24.85
C MET A 383 -0.48 -13.25 24.93
N PHE A 384 0.55 -13.62 25.69
CA PHE A 384 1.69 -12.71 25.99
C PHE A 384 1.23 -11.33 26.49
N ASP A 385 0.34 -11.32 27.48
CA ASP A 385 -0.24 -10.12 28.11
C ASP A 385 -0.99 -9.20 27.12
N CYS A 386 -1.42 -9.73 25.98
CA CYS A 386 -2.15 -8.98 24.98
C CYS A 386 -3.60 -8.73 25.41
N ALA A 387 -3.88 -7.49 25.81
CA ALA A 387 -5.21 -6.97 26.17
C ALA A 387 -5.65 -5.83 25.24
N PHE A 388 -5.16 -5.82 23.99
CA PHE A 388 -5.31 -4.73 23.01
C PHE A 388 -6.75 -4.33 22.70
N GLN A 389 -7.74 -5.22 22.88
CA GLN A 389 -9.15 -4.88 22.71
C GLN A 389 -9.65 -3.90 23.79
N ASP A 390 -9.08 -3.98 25.00
CA ASP A 390 -9.42 -3.14 26.14
C ASP A 390 -8.52 -1.89 26.21
N THR A 391 -7.22 -2.07 25.98
CA THR A 391 -6.22 -0.99 26.06
C THR A 391 -6.11 -0.16 24.79
N LYS A 392 -6.65 -0.64 23.66
CA LYS A 392 -6.51 -0.08 22.30
C LYS A 392 -5.09 -0.05 21.73
N GLU A 393 -4.11 -0.53 22.50
CA GLU A 393 -2.71 -0.57 22.14
C GLU A 393 -2.04 -1.79 22.77
N TYR A 394 -1.07 -2.37 22.07
CA TYR A 394 -0.21 -3.44 22.56
C TYR A 394 1.25 -3.01 22.49
N ASP A 395 1.94 -3.07 23.63
CA ASP A 395 3.37 -2.74 23.74
C ASP A 395 4.22 -3.95 23.36
N GLY A 396 4.43 -4.10 22.05
CA GLY A 396 5.12 -5.22 21.42
C GLY A 396 4.47 -5.62 20.11
N THR A 397 4.94 -6.73 19.55
CA THR A 397 4.40 -7.29 18.31
C THR A 397 4.11 -8.78 18.51
N LEU A 398 2.85 -9.17 18.30
CA LEU A 398 2.38 -10.54 18.45
C LEU A 398 1.81 -11.06 17.14
N PHE A 399 2.55 -11.98 16.52
CA PHE A 399 2.12 -12.72 15.34
C PHE A 399 1.38 -14.01 15.71
N ARG A 400 0.34 -14.30 14.92
CA ARG A 400 -0.39 -15.56 14.93
C ARG A 400 -0.30 -16.20 13.55
N PHE A 401 0.18 -17.44 13.51
CA PHE A 401 0.25 -18.27 12.30
C PHE A 401 -0.58 -19.54 12.47
N PRO A 402 -1.90 -19.50 12.16
CA PRO A 402 -2.74 -20.69 12.22
C PRO A 402 -2.21 -21.78 11.29
N LEU A 403 -1.95 -22.98 11.82
CA LEU A 403 -1.31 -24.06 11.09
C LEU A 403 -2.25 -24.60 10.01
N ARG A 404 -1.74 -24.70 8.79
CA ARG A 404 -2.47 -25.25 7.66
C ARG A 404 -2.78 -26.72 7.89
N THR A 405 -4.05 -27.08 7.82
CA THR A 405 -4.53 -28.47 7.85
C THR A 405 -4.31 -29.18 6.49
N PRO A 406 -4.33 -30.52 6.44
CA PRO A 406 -4.22 -31.25 5.17
C PRO A 406 -5.29 -30.85 4.13
N LEU A 407 -6.51 -30.55 4.57
CA LEU A 407 -7.60 -30.11 3.70
C LEU A 407 -7.34 -28.71 3.10
N GLN A 408 -6.78 -27.80 3.90
CA GLN A 408 -6.39 -26.46 3.44
C GLN A 408 -5.19 -26.55 2.49
N ALA A 409 -4.19 -27.40 2.80
CA ALA A 409 -3.02 -27.64 1.95
C ALA A 409 -3.40 -28.14 0.56
N ALA A 410 -4.37 -29.05 0.46
CA ALA A 410 -4.88 -29.50 -0.83
C ALA A 410 -5.42 -28.35 -1.69
N LYS A 411 -6.10 -27.37 -1.07
CA LYS A 411 -6.70 -26.21 -1.75
C LYS A 411 -5.72 -25.05 -1.97
N SER A 412 -4.70 -24.90 -1.12
CA SER A 412 -3.83 -23.74 -1.13
C SER A 412 -3.03 -23.64 -2.43
N LYS A 413 -3.06 -22.47 -3.09
CA LYS A 413 -2.23 -22.15 -4.25
C LYS A 413 -0.77 -21.83 -3.86
N ILE A 414 -0.50 -21.59 -2.57
CA ILE A 414 0.81 -21.17 -2.06
C ILE A 414 1.65 -22.36 -1.62
N CYS A 415 1.13 -23.26 -0.79
CA CYS A 415 1.90 -24.40 -0.27
C CYS A 415 1.02 -25.64 -0.07
N LYS A 416 1.48 -26.79 -0.55
CA LYS A 416 0.79 -28.08 -0.45
C LYS A 416 1.18 -28.89 0.78
N ILE A 417 2.06 -28.35 1.63
CA ILE A 417 2.51 -28.98 2.88
C ILE A 417 1.64 -28.45 4.04
N SER A 418 1.31 -29.33 4.97
CA SER A 418 0.61 -29.03 6.23
C SER A 418 1.50 -29.36 7.40
N TYR A 419 1.38 -28.62 8.50
CA TYR A 419 2.10 -28.88 9.75
C TYR A 419 1.18 -29.53 10.78
N GLY A 420 1.44 -30.81 11.08
CA GLY A 420 0.84 -31.51 12.20
C GLY A 420 1.67 -31.40 13.48
N ARG A 421 1.23 -32.10 14.52
CA ARG A 421 1.91 -32.10 15.83
C ARG A 421 3.35 -32.60 15.74
N THR A 422 3.59 -33.68 15.01
CA THR A 422 4.93 -34.26 14.84
C THR A 422 5.87 -33.30 14.09
N ASP A 423 5.38 -32.64 13.05
CA ASP A 423 6.16 -31.67 12.27
C ASP A 423 6.55 -30.47 13.12
N MET A 424 5.62 -29.97 13.95
CA MET A 424 5.90 -28.89 14.91
C MET A 424 6.92 -29.31 15.97
N MET A 425 6.80 -30.50 16.54
CA MET A 425 7.80 -31.02 17.49
C MET A 425 9.19 -31.10 16.86
N GLN A 426 9.29 -31.57 15.61
CA GLN A 426 10.54 -31.61 14.87
C GLN A 426 11.11 -30.21 14.61
N LEU A 427 10.25 -29.25 14.23
CA LEU A 427 10.66 -27.85 14.06
C LEU A 427 11.24 -27.26 15.35
N LEU A 428 10.57 -27.47 16.48
CA LEU A 428 11.03 -27.00 17.79
C LEU A 428 12.32 -27.70 18.24
N HIS A 429 12.48 -29.00 17.96
CA HIS A 429 13.74 -29.72 18.19
C HIS A 429 14.89 -29.15 17.36
N MET A 430 14.66 -28.87 16.08
CA MET A 430 15.68 -28.24 15.24
C MET A 430 16.05 -26.84 15.76
N LEU A 431 15.08 -26.06 16.25
CA LEU A 431 15.34 -24.76 16.87
C LEU A 431 16.15 -24.91 18.17
N TRP A 432 15.81 -25.87 19.04
CA TRP A 432 16.56 -26.17 20.25
C TRP A 432 18.05 -26.38 19.97
N ASN A 433 18.38 -27.13 18.90
CA ASN A 433 19.76 -27.43 18.55
C ASN A 433 20.61 -26.20 18.17
N VAL A 434 19.98 -25.06 17.88
CA VAL A 434 20.68 -23.84 17.41
C VAL A 434 20.28 -22.56 18.16
N ALA A 435 19.45 -22.66 19.20
CA ALA A 435 18.89 -21.50 19.90
C ALA A 435 19.98 -20.57 20.47
N GLY A 436 21.02 -21.14 21.08
CA GLY A 436 22.17 -20.37 21.56
C GLY A 436 22.98 -19.75 20.42
N GLN A 437 23.15 -20.47 19.31
CA GLN A 437 23.87 -19.97 18.14
C GLN A 437 23.22 -18.73 17.51
N ILE A 438 21.89 -18.67 17.47
CA ILE A 438 21.13 -17.54 16.91
C ILE A 438 21.50 -16.22 17.60
N LEU A 439 21.79 -16.26 18.91
CA LEU A 439 22.14 -15.07 19.70
C LEU A 439 23.60 -14.60 19.52
N LEU A 440 24.47 -15.36 18.83
CA LEU A 440 25.91 -15.10 18.80
C LEU A 440 26.28 -13.77 18.13
N PHE A 441 25.59 -13.41 17.04
CA PHE A 441 25.83 -12.19 16.27
C PHE A 441 24.59 -11.28 16.17
N ALA A 442 23.52 -11.61 16.90
CA ALA A 442 22.34 -10.76 17.05
C ALA A 442 22.74 -9.36 17.56
N GLN A 443 22.10 -8.31 17.05
CA GLN A 443 22.47 -6.94 17.37
C GLN A 443 21.76 -6.42 18.62
N ASN A 444 20.47 -6.74 18.76
CA ASN A 444 19.57 -6.23 19.79
C ASN A 444 18.94 -7.36 20.62
N VAL A 445 18.55 -8.48 19.98
CA VAL A 445 17.92 -9.62 20.64
C VAL A 445 18.93 -10.32 21.56
N LYS A 446 18.53 -10.47 22.81
CA LYS A 446 19.33 -11.08 23.88
C LYS A 446 18.71 -12.34 24.43
N GLU A 447 17.42 -12.56 24.22
CA GLU A 447 16.71 -13.66 24.80
C GLU A 447 15.74 -14.29 23.79
N ILE A 448 15.74 -15.62 23.73
CA ILE A 448 14.77 -16.41 22.98
C ILE A 448 14.10 -17.39 23.95
N LYS A 449 12.77 -17.35 24.02
CA LYS A 449 11.97 -18.27 24.84
C LYS A 449 11.03 -19.09 23.95
N VAL A 450 10.87 -20.36 24.27
CA VAL A 450 10.00 -21.27 23.50
C VAL A 450 9.03 -21.96 24.44
N PHE A 451 7.74 -21.81 24.16
CA PHE A 451 6.63 -22.29 24.97
C PHE A 451 5.78 -23.32 24.22
N HIS A 452 4.99 -24.07 24.99
CA HIS A 452 3.93 -24.94 24.50
C HIS A 452 2.64 -24.69 25.28
N LEU A 453 1.51 -24.75 24.58
CA LEU A 453 0.18 -24.73 25.18
C LEU A 453 -0.60 -25.94 24.68
N ALA A 454 -0.98 -26.81 25.60
CA ALA A 454 -1.64 -28.07 25.30
C ALA A 454 -3.06 -27.86 24.74
N SER A 455 -3.56 -28.84 24.00
CA SER A 455 -4.86 -28.76 23.32
C SER A 455 -6.05 -28.61 24.27
N ASN A 456 -5.90 -29.07 25.52
CA ASN A 456 -6.91 -29.01 26.58
C ASN A 456 -6.77 -27.81 27.52
N ALA A 457 -5.79 -26.93 27.29
CA ALA A 457 -5.61 -25.73 28.09
C ALA A 457 -6.81 -24.80 27.93
N SER A 458 -7.29 -24.25 29.04
CA SER A 458 -8.45 -23.34 29.06
C SER A 458 -8.02 -21.89 28.84
N THR A 459 -6.83 -21.52 29.30
CA THR A 459 -6.30 -20.15 29.22
C THR A 459 -4.86 -20.11 28.68
N PRO A 460 -4.42 -19.02 28.05
CA PRO A 460 -3.03 -18.85 27.62
C PRO A 460 -2.02 -18.91 28.78
N THR A 461 -2.43 -18.55 30.00
CA THR A 461 -1.56 -18.56 31.19
C THR A 461 -1.05 -19.95 31.58
N GLU A 462 -1.67 -21.01 31.07
CA GLU A 462 -1.24 -22.40 31.28
C GLU A 462 -0.05 -22.80 30.39
N MET A 463 0.45 -21.89 29.54
CA MET A 463 1.58 -22.18 28.68
C MET A 463 2.83 -22.55 29.48
N LYS A 464 3.58 -23.53 28.99
CA LYS A 464 4.77 -24.05 29.66
C LYS A 464 6.01 -23.72 28.86
N LEU A 465 7.04 -23.20 29.54
CA LEU A 465 8.34 -22.90 28.94
C LEU A 465 9.07 -24.23 28.68
N LEU A 466 9.44 -24.47 27.42
CA LEU A 466 10.17 -25.66 26.98
C LEU A 466 11.67 -25.46 27.15
N PHE A 467 12.17 -24.34 26.62
CA PHE A 467 13.56 -23.93 26.72
C PHE A 467 13.71 -22.44 26.50
N GLU A 468 14.83 -21.91 26.98
CA GLU A 468 15.23 -20.53 26.78
C GLU A 468 16.72 -20.44 26.46
N SER A 469 17.09 -19.39 25.75
CA SER A 469 18.48 -19.01 25.56
C SER A 469 18.64 -17.52 25.83
N SER A 470 19.74 -17.15 26.47
CA SER A 470 20.03 -15.76 26.79
C SER A 470 21.51 -15.42 26.60
N SER A 471 21.78 -14.21 26.12
CA SER A 471 23.13 -13.68 25.95
C SER A 471 23.43 -12.59 26.98
N VAL A 472 24.53 -12.77 27.71
CA VAL A 472 24.96 -11.87 28.78
C VAL A 472 26.37 -11.36 28.48
N PRO A 473 26.56 -10.05 28.24
CA PRO A 473 27.88 -9.46 28.10
C PRO A 473 28.77 -9.75 29.33
N LEU A 474 30.02 -10.14 29.08
CA LEU A 474 31.04 -10.26 30.12
C LEU A 474 31.93 -9.02 30.13
N ASN A 475 32.09 -8.42 31.31
CA ASN A 475 32.98 -7.28 31.52
C ASN A 475 34.39 -7.76 31.84
N GLU A 476 35.16 -8.08 30.81
CA GLU A 476 36.58 -8.41 30.92
C GLU A 476 37.46 -7.17 30.69
N PRO A 477 38.46 -6.85 31.55
CA PRO A 477 39.22 -5.60 31.47
C PRO A 477 39.93 -5.34 30.14
N LEU A 478 40.35 -6.40 29.44
CA LEU A 478 41.03 -6.33 28.14
C LEU A 478 40.08 -6.28 26.94
N MET A 479 38.76 -6.33 27.19
CA MET A 479 37.71 -6.35 26.19
C MET A 479 36.99 -5.02 26.10
N ASN A 480 36.44 -4.73 24.94
CA ASN A 480 35.57 -3.59 24.78
C ASN A 480 34.19 -3.92 25.38
N LYS A 481 33.51 -2.91 25.93
CA LYS A 481 32.09 -3.05 26.34
C LYS A 481 31.25 -3.43 25.12
N VAL A 482 30.31 -4.37 25.29
CA VAL A 482 29.34 -4.71 24.24
C VAL A 482 28.56 -3.45 23.86
N GLN A 483 28.57 -3.13 22.56
CA GLN A 483 27.84 -1.99 22.00
C GLN A 483 26.46 -2.44 21.51
N LYS A 484 25.48 -1.53 21.52
CA LYS A 484 24.11 -1.82 21.12
C LYS A 484 23.94 -2.24 19.65
N SER A 485 24.84 -1.84 18.73
CA SER A 485 24.79 -2.28 17.32
C SER A 485 26.10 -1.94 16.58
N PRO A 486 26.98 -2.92 16.32
CA PRO A 486 28.10 -2.78 15.38
C PRO A 486 27.72 -2.16 14.03
N LEU A 487 26.56 -2.54 13.46
CA LEU A 487 26.06 -2.00 12.19
C LEU A 487 25.86 -0.49 12.22
N LYS A 488 25.16 0.03 13.24
CA LYS A 488 24.94 1.48 13.39
C LYS A 488 26.28 2.23 13.52
N LYS A 489 27.27 1.63 14.20
CA LYS A 489 28.59 2.24 14.36
C LYS A 489 29.36 2.29 13.05
N VAL A 490 29.37 1.20 12.28
CA VAL A 490 30.00 1.18 10.94
C VAL A 490 29.31 2.16 10.00
N ASN A 491 27.97 2.20 9.99
CA ASN A 491 27.21 3.16 9.19
C ASN A 491 27.58 4.63 9.51
N SER A 492 27.82 4.95 10.79
CA SER A 492 28.28 6.30 11.19
C SER A 492 29.64 6.68 10.64
N LEU A 493 30.46 5.73 10.16
CA LEU A 493 31.72 6.02 9.48
C LEU A 493 31.55 6.57 8.07
N PHE A 494 30.33 6.53 7.51
CA PHE A 494 30.02 6.94 6.14
C PHE A 494 29.15 8.20 6.03
N ARG A 495 28.64 8.71 7.16
CA ARG A 495 27.59 9.76 7.18
C ARG A 495 28.10 11.06 7.80
N GLU A 496 28.99 11.76 7.11
CA GLU A 496 29.31 13.16 7.41
C GLU A 496 29.09 14.05 6.16
N HIS A 497 28.07 14.93 6.26
CA HIS A 497 27.83 16.19 5.52
C HIS A 497 27.84 16.25 3.97
N SER A 498 28.15 15.18 3.23
CA SER A 498 28.07 15.19 1.75
C SER A 498 28.10 13.79 1.12
N GLY A 499 26.99 13.04 1.20
CA GLY A 499 26.86 11.71 0.59
C GLY A 499 27.37 10.56 1.46
N PHE A 500 27.22 9.32 0.97
CA PHE A 500 27.68 8.09 1.67
C PHE A 500 29.19 7.91 1.45
N GLN A 501 30.00 8.64 2.20
CA GLN A 501 31.45 8.73 2.06
C GLN A 501 32.17 8.31 3.33
N TRP A 502 33.14 7.41 3.20
CA TRP A 502 33.94 6.89 4.29
C TRP A 502 34.85 7.96 4.89
N ASN A 503 34.75 8.19 6.21
CA ASN A 503 35.55 9.19 6.93
C ASN A 503 37.01 8.75 7.20
N GLY A 504 37.48 7.66 6.59
CA GLY A 504 38.83 7.12 6.75
C GLY A 504 39.10 6.39 8.06
N LYS A 505 38.15 6.33 9.00
CA LYS A 505 38.30 5.62 10.27
C LYS A 505 37.91 4.16 10.15
N VAL A 506 38.49 3.32 11.00
CA VAL A 506 38.22 1.88 11.04
C VAL A 506 37.46 1.54 12.32
N TYR A 507 36.42 0.72 12.20
CA TYR A 507 35.79 0.09 13.34
C TYR A 507 36.51 -1.22 13.65
N GLN A 508 37.00 -1.35 14.88
CA GLN A 508 37.60 -2.57 15.43
C GLN A 508 37.09 -2.72 16.86
N HIS A 509 36.49 -3.86 17.19
CA HIS A 509 35.84 -4.04 18.48
C HIS A 509 35.84 -5.52 18.87
N THR A 510 36.32 -5.85 20.06
CA THR A 510 36.34 -7.24 20.56
C THR A 510 35.55 -7.34 21.85
N THR A 511 34.63 -8.30 21.92
CA THR A 511 33.69 -8.48 23.02
C THR A 511 33.66 -9.91 23.51
N MET A 512 33.29 -10.09 24.77
CA MET A 512 32.98 -11.39 25.35
C MET A 512 31.52 -11.46 25.75
N VAL A 513 30.88 -12.57 25.39
CA VAL A 513 29.47 -12.82 25.69
C VAL A 513 29.33 -14.24 26.21
N ASN A 514 28.60 -14.39 27.30
CA ASN A 514 28.19 -15.69 27.80
C ASN A 514 26.79 -16.01 27.27
N ILE A 515 26.65 -17.11 26.54
CA ILE A 515 25.37 -17.57 26.02
C ILE A 515 24.92 -18.77 26.84
N ASN A 516 23.79 -18.61 27.53
CA ASN A 516 23.17 -19.66 28.33
C ASN A 516 22.05 -20.30 27.53
N VAL A 517 21.96 -21.62 27.59
CA VAL A 517 20.86 -22.40 27.00
C VAL A 517 20.32 -23.29 28.11
N LYS A 518 19.02 -23.18 28.39
CA LYS A 518 18.38 -23.91 29.47
C LYS A 518 17.13 -24.62 28.95
N SER A 519 17.04 -25.92 29.22
CA SER A 519 15.85 -26.73 28.94
C SER A 519 15.14 -27.10 30.23
N PHE A 520 13.82 -27.06 30.18
CA PHE A 520 12.91 -27.42 31.26
C PHE A 520 12.35 -28.84 31.03
N PRO A 521 11.74 -29.49 32.05
CA PRO A 521 11.21 -30.85 31.94
C PRO A 521 10.25 -31.05 30.75
N GLU A 522 9.41 -30.07 30.47
CA GLU A 522 8.44 -30.08 29.37
C GLU A 522 9.12 -30.10 28.00
N GLY A 523 10.28 -29.44 27.86
CA GLY A 523 11.08 -29.47 26.64
C GLY A 523 11.64 -30.86 26.31
N LYS A 524 11.80 -31.74 27.31
CA LYS A 524 12.22 -33.13 27.08
C LYS A 524 11.15 -33.93 26.34
N GLU A 525 9.89 -33.73 26.69
CA GLU A 525 8.77 -34.46 26.11
C GLU A 525 8.45 -33.97 24.69
N ILE A 526 8.53 -32.66 24.47
CA ILE A 526 8.07 -32.03 23.22
C ILE A 526 9.19 -31.88 22.20
N CYS A 527 10.39 -31.57 22.65
CA CYS A 527 11.53 -31.25 21.78
C CYS A 527 12.67 -32.27 21.92
N GLU A 528 12.51 -33.35 22.69
CA GLU A 528 13.57 -34.34 22.95
C GLU A 528 14.85 -33.72 23.56
N ASN A 529 14.69 -32.65 24.32
CA ASN A 529 15.81 -31.90 24.88
C ASN A 529 16.45 -32.61 26.09
N LYS A 530 17.75 -32.41 26.26
CA LYS A 530 18.44 -32.74 27.52
C LYS A 530 18.12 -31.66 28.56
N VAL A 531 17.32 -32.00 29.57
CA VAL A 531 17.01 -31.11 30.70
C VAL A 531 18.30 -30.69 31.40
N GLY A 532 18.45 -29.39 31.63
CA GLY A 532 19.66 -28.82 32.21
C GLY A 532 19.91 -27.40 31.74
N SER A 533 21.03 -26.84 32.20
CA SER A 533 21.51 -25.54 31.79
C SER A 533 22.96 -25.70 31.33
N GLU A 534 23.25 -25.22 30.14
CA GLU A 534 24.58 -25.18 29.55
C GLU A 534 24.94 -23.73 29.27
N SER A 535 26.23 -23.41 29.34
CA SER A 535 26.71 -22.04 29.18
C SER A 535 28.01 -22.04 28.40
N VAL A 536 28.09 -21.24 27.33
CA VAL A 536 29.27 -21.13 26.48
C VAL A 536 29.68 -19.67 26.41
N THR A 537 30.92 -19.39 26.81
CA THR A 537 31.52 -18.07 26.66
C THR A 537 32.17 -17.94 25.29
N TRP A 538 31.83 -16.88 24.57
CA TRP A 538 32.33 -16.57 23.24
C TRP A 538 33.16 -15.29 23.25
N ILE A 539 34.26 -15.29 22.49
CA ILE A 539 34.99 -14.06 22.16
C ILE A 539 34.73 -13.75 20.70
N THR A 540 34.18 -12.57 20.43
CA THR A 540 33.88 -12.10 19.09
C THR A 540 34.71 -10.87 18.76
N SER A 541 35.39 -10.89 17.62
CA SER A 541 36.14 -9.77 17.08
C SER A 541 35.45 -9.24 15.83
N TRP A 542 35.13 -7.95 15.80
CA TRP A 542 34.48 -7.25 14.70
C TRP A 542 35.46 -6.28 14.03
N HIS A 543 35.35 -6.13 12.71
CA HIS A 543 36.18 -5.20 11.94
C HIS A 543 35.44 -4.66 10.71
N SER A 544 35.64 -3.38 10.35
CA SER A 544 35.00 -2.78 9.17
C SER A 544 35.77 -2.87 7.86
N GLY A 545 36.90 -3.56 7.86
CA GLY A 545 37.88 -3.52 6.77
C GLY A 545 38.57 -2.16 6.63
N LYS A 546 39.36 -1.99 5.57
CA LYS A 546 40.15 -0.79 5.27
C LYS A 546 40.17 -0.52 3.76
N GLY A 547 39.93 0.73 3.37
CA GLY A 547 40.26 1.18 2.02
C GLY A 547 39.40 0.55 0.91
N ARG A 548 39.79 -0.62 0.37
CA ARG A 548 39.13 -1.22 -0.81
C ARG A 548 37.68 -1.59 -0.53
N LEU A 549 37.41 -2.26 0.59
CA LEU A 549 36.05 -2.63 0.96
C LEU A 549 35.19 -1.40 1.25
N CYS A 550 35.72 -0.42 2.00
CA CYS A 550 35.01 0.83 2.29
C CYS A 550 34.70 1.63 1.02
N ARG A 551 35.64 1.73 0.07
CA ARG A 551 35.41 2.37 -1.24
C ARG A 551 34.36 1.65 -2.09
N LEU A 552 34.26 0.33 -1.95
CA LEU A 552 33.18 -0.42 -2.60
C LEU A 552 31.83 -0.11 -1.95
N ALA A 553 31.77 -0.01 -0.62
CA ALA A 553 30.56 0.41 0.08
C ALA A 553 30.10 1.84 -0.30
N GLU A 554 31.04 2.77 -0.53
CA GLU A 554 30.74 4.11 -1.09
C GLU A 554 30.06 4.01 -2.45
N LYS A 555 30.60 3.19 -3.36
CA LYS A 555 30.00 2.96 -4.69
C LYS A 555 28.61 2.35 -4.62
N LEU A 556 28.37 1.49 -3.63
CA LEU A 556 27.07 0.88 -3.39
C LEU A 556 26.10 1.79 -2.63
N SER A 557 26.50 3.03 -2.28
CA SER A 557 25.64 4.02 -1.61
C SER A 557 24.94 3.50 -0.35
N GLY A 558 25.61 2.64 0.40
CA GLY A 558 25.07 2.08 1.64
C GLY A 558 24.15 0.88 1.49
N LYS A 559 23.97 0.31 0.29
CA LYS A 559 23.27 -0.98 0.09
C LYS A 559 23.97 -2.15 0.78
N ALA A 560 25.27 -2.01 1.10
CA ALA A 560 26.01 -2.96 1.90
C ALA A 560 27.01 -2.24 2.82
N LEU A 561 27.14 -2.70 4.07
CA LEU A 561 28.07 -2.13 5.05
C LEU A 561 29.31 -3.01 5.19
N PRO A 562 30.50 -2.42 5.22
CA PRO A 562 31.74 -3.19 5.30
C PRO A 562 31.95 -3.62 6.74
N LEU A 563 31.42 -4.79 7.11
CA LEU A 563 31.48 -5.31 8.48
C LEU A 563 31.63 -6.83 8.44
N GLY A 564 32.71 -7.32 9.04
CA GLY A 564 32.99 -8.73 9.25
C GLY A 564 33.29 -9.01 10.72
N ALA A 565 33.09 -10.26 11.13
CA ALA A 565 33.46 -10.72 12.46
C ALA A 565 33.85 -12.19 12.47
N VAL A 566 34.63 -12.57 13.47
CA VAL A 566 34.90 -13.97 13.79
C VAL A 566 34.67 -14.22 15.27
N SER A 567 34.23 -15.42 15.62
CA SER A 567 33.94 -15.77 17.01
C SER A 567 34.39 -17.20 17.34
N THR A 568 35.01 -17.36 18.50
CA THR A 568 35.44 -18.66 19.03
C THR A 568 34.94 -18.85 20.45
N PRO A 569 34.51 -20.07 20.83
CA PRO A 569 34.20 -20.36 22.21
C PRO A 569 35.49 -20.44 23.02
N VAL A 570 35.42 -20.04 24.28
CA VAL A 570 36.53 -20.06 25.23
C VAL A 570 36.07 -20.56 26.58
N CYS A 571 37.01 -21.07 27.36
CA CYS A 571 36.80 -21.37 28.77
C CYS A 571 37.93 -20.79 29.61
N GLN A 572 37.63 -20.50 30.88
CA GLN A 572 38.60 -19.99 31.83
C GLN A 572 39.33 -21.17 32.47
N GLY A 573 40.66 -21.19 32.37
CA GLY A 573 41.54 -22.14 33.04
C GLY A 573 42.47 -21.45 34.05
N SER A 574 43.33 -22.25 34.69
CA SER A 574 44.37 -21.74 35.60
C SER A 574 45.38 -20.80 34.93
N SER A 575 45.51 -20.87 33.61
CA SER A 575 46.42 -20.06 32.79
C SER A 575 45.71 -18.95 31.99
N GLY A 576 44.53 -18.52 32.43
CA GLY A 576 43.70 -17.53 31.73
C GLY A 576 42.71 -18.16 30.74
N TRP A 577 42.31 -17.41 29.72
CA TRP A 577 41.30 -17.86 28.75
C TRP A 577 41.92 -18.72 27.64
N LYS A 578 41.30 -19.86 27.35
CA LYS A 578 41.73 -20.77 26.27
C LYS A 578 40.57 -21.08 25.31
N PRO A 579 40.85 -21.25 24.00
CA PRO A 579 39.85 -21.69 23.03
C PRO A 579 39.29 -23.08 23.35
N VAL A 580 38.04 -23.30 22.97
CA VAL A 580 37.35 -24.59 23.02
C VAL A 580 37.10 -25.07 21.59
N CYS A 581 37.21 -26.37 21.34
CA CYS A 581 36.88 -26.93 20.03
C CYS A 581 35.38 -26.85 19.78
N LEU A 582 34.95 -26.44 18.58
CA LEU A 582 33.53 -26.39 18.20
C LEU A 582 32.84 -27.75 18.37
N LYS A 583 33.55 -28.86 18.10
CA LYS A 583 33.00 -30.23 18.22
C LYS A 583 32.56 -30.59 19.63
N ASP A 584 33.14 -29.95 20.63
CA ASP A 584 32.91 -30.21 22.05
C ASP A 584 31.76 -29.35 22.61
N LEU A 585 31.12 -28.52 21.78
CA LEU A 585 30.03 -27.65 22.22
C LEU A 585 28.75 -28.45 22.60
N PRO A 586 28.02 -27.97 23.63
CA PRO A 586 26.76 -28.55 24.04
C PRO A 586 25.66 -28.32 23.00
N SER A 587 24.49 -28.96 23.20
CA SER A 587 23.29 -28.68 22.42
C SER A 587 22.91 -27.19 22.51
N GLY A 588 22.34 -26.65 21.43
CA GLY A 588 22.06 -25.22 21.29
C GLY A 588 23.08 -24.47 20.44
N PHE A 589 24.20 -25.11 20.09
CA PHE A 589 25.27 -24.55 19.27
C PHE A 589 25.68 -25.49 18.13
N TYR A 590 26.19 -24.93 17.03
CA TYR A 590 26.76 -25.77 15.98
C TYR A 590 28.11 -26.35 16.41
N ARG A 591 28.26 -27.65 16.19
CA ARG A 591 29.52 -28.38 16.42
C ARG A 591 30.53 -28.26 15.27
N GLU A 592 30.16 -27.51 14.25
CA GLU A 592 30.96 -27.23 13.06
C GLU A 592 30.91 -25.73 12.78
N SER A 593 31.92 -25.24 12.04
CA SER A 593 31.94 -23.85 11.66
C SER A 593 30.96 -23.55 10.53
N HIS A 594 30.23 -22.46 10.71
CA HIS A 594 29.26 -21.94 9.76
C HIS A 594 29.52 -20.45 9.46
N MET A 595 29.17 -20.06 8.25
CA MET A 595 29.02 -18.66 7.89
C MET A 595 27.73 -18.12 8.50
N HIS A 596 27.77 -16.86 8.91
CA HIS A 596 26.66 -16.11 9.47
C HIS A 596 26.50 -14.80 8.68
N CYS A 597 25.26 -14.41 8.45
CA CYS A 597 24.90 -13.04 8.09
C CYS A 597 24.02 -12.52 9.22
N PHE A 598 24.66 -12.27 10.38
CA PHE A 598 24.11 -11.98 11.70
C PHE A 598 23.30 -13.12 12.34
N LEU A 599 22.57 -13.88 11.53
CA LEU A 599 22.04 -15.18 11.89
C LEU A 599 22.79 -16.30 11.17
N PRO A 600 22.78 -17.52 11.74
CA PRO A 600 23.46 -18.66 11.15
C PRO A 600 22.88 -19.10 9.80
N LEU A 601 23.75 -19.22 8.80
CA LEU A 601 23.44 -19.79 7.49
C LEU A 601 23.75 -21.29 7.46
N PRO A 602 23.10 -22.08 6.59
CA PRO A 602 23.43 -23.49 6.37
C PRO A 602 24.71 -23.69 5.52
N VAL A 603 25.65 -22.75 5.58
CA VAL A 603 26.90 -22.75 4.81
C VAL A 603 28.06 -23.05 5.75
N LYS A 604 28.64 -24.25 5.62
CA LYS A 604 29.79 -24.68 6.43
C LYS A 604 31.10 -24.07 5.92
N THR A 605 32.09 -23.93 6.79
CA THR A 605 33.46 -23.59 6.43
C THR A 605 34.45 -24.50 7.17
N SER A 606 35.65 -24.64 6.61
CA SER A 606 36.75 -25.41 7.21
C SER A 606 37.49 -24.66 8.32
N LEU A 607 37.16 -23.38 8.53
CA LEU A 607 37.79 -22.58 9.59
C LEU A 607 37.42 -23.10 10.99
N PRO A 608 38.32 -23.05 11.97
CA PRO A 608 38.09 -23.57 13.32
C PRO A 608 37.23 -22.64 14.21
N LEU A 609 36.56 -21.65 13.63
CA LEU A 609 35.78 -20.62 14.33
C LEU A 609 34.56 -20.20 13.53
N GLN A 610 33.58 -19.56 14.17
CA GLN A 610 32.37 -19.06 13.50
C GLN A 610 32.67 -17.74 12.77
N VAL A 611 32.21 -17.61 11.52
CA VAL A 611 32.46 -16.42 10.70
C VAL A 611 31.16 -15.67 10.45
N ASN A 612 31.20 -14.35 10.59
CA ASN A 612 30.07 -13.47 10.35
C ASN A 612 30.44 -12.32 9.41
N GLY A 613 29.49 -11.84 8.63
CA GLY A 613 29.67 -10.63 7.85
C GLY A 613 28.39 -10.16 7.18
N TYR A 614 28.40 -8.92 6.70
CA TYR A 614 27.34 -8.40 5.82
C TYR A 614 27.49 -9.03 4.43
N PHE A 615 27.23 -10.33 4.31
CA PHE A 615 27.41 -11.06 3.06
C PHE A 615 26.25 -10.81 2.08
N GLU A 616 26.57 -10.84 0.80
CA GLU A 616 25.60 -11.00 -0.27
C GLU A 616 25.21 -12.48 -0.37
N ILE A 617 23.94 -12.77 -0.19
CA ILE A 617 23.42 -14.14 -0.09
C ILE A 617 22.33 -14.39 -1.13
N ALA A 618 22.18 -15.64 -1.56
CA ALA A 618 21.08 -16.04 -2.44
C ALA A 618 19.72 -15.75 -1.77
N SER A 619 18.67 -15.59 -2.57
CA SER A 619 17.31 -15.28 -2.10
C SER A 619 16.82 -16.29 -1.06
N ASP A 620 17.14 -17.57 -1.24
CA ASP A 620 16.82 -18.66 -0.33
C ASP A 620 17.71 -18.75 0.93
N ARG A 621 18.72 -17.88 1.04
CA ARG A 621 19.75 -17.85 2.09
C ARG A 621 20.50 -19.17 2.26
N THR A 622 20.57 -20.01 1.23
CA THR A 622 21.28 -21.30 1.29
C THR A 622 22.75 -21.22 0.83
N ALA A 623 23.12 -20.14 0.14
CA ALA A 623 24.46 -19.94 -0.39
C ALA A 623 24.89 -18.47 -0.32
N LEU A 624 26.21 -18.26 -0.27
CA LEU A 624 26.83 -16.96 -0.53
C LEU A 624 26.89 -16.74 -2.04
N LEU A 625 26.57 -15.54 -2.51
CA LEU A 625 26.73 -15.22 -3.93
C LEU A 625 28.21 -15.07 -4.27
N SER A 626 28.60 -15.61 -5.42
CA SER A 626 29.92 -15.46 -6.02
C SER A 626 29.76 -14.96 -7.44
N GLN A 627 30.58 -14.00 -7.86
CA GLN A 627 30.62 -13.56 -9.24
C GLN A 627 31.08 -14.70 -10.16
N THR A 628 30.46 -14.76 -11.33
CA THR A 628 30.76 -15.70 -12.42
C THR A 628 31.50 -14.98 -13.55
N SER A 629 32.08 -15.74 -14.48
CA SER A 629 32.75 -15.18 -15.68
C SER A 629 31.83 -14.36 -16.58
N ASP A 630 30.51 -14.51 -16.41
CA ASP A 630 29.49 -13.93 -17.27
C ASP A 630 28.96 -12.59 -16.71
N ASP A 631 29.40 -12.19 -15.52
CA ASP A 631 28.98 -10.94 -14.86
C ASP A 631 29.73 -9.72 -15.41
N ARG A 632 29.00 -8.60 -15.60
CA ARG A 632 29.55 -7.33 -16.13
C ARG A 632 30.55 -6.62 -15.20
N GLN A 633 30.63 -6.99 -13.92
CA GLN A 633 31.48 -6.33 -12.92
C GLN A 633 32.51 -7.28 -12.33
N ASN A 634 33.77 -6.84 -12.24
CA ASN A 634 34.93 -7.62 -11.78
C ASN A 634 35.21 -7.55 -10.27
N LEU A 635 34.24 -7.19 -9.42
CA LEU A 635 34.48 -6.98 -7.97
C LEU A 635 33.43 -7.68 -7.10
N SER A 636 33.80 -8.85 -6.57
CA SER A 636 32.97 -9.64 -5.66
C SER A 636 32.98 -9.04 -4.25
N TRP A 637 31.83 -8.56 -3.79
CA TRP A 637 31.65 -8.01 -2.44
C TRP A 637 32.09 -9.00 -1.36
N ASN A 638 31.60 -10.24 -1.44
CA ASN A 638 31.90 -11.31 -0.47
C ASN A 638 33.40 -11.64 -0.42
N SER A 639 34.06 -11.72 -1.57
CA SER A 639 35.51 -12.01 -1.63
C SER A 639 36.31 -10.90 -0.96
N ILE A 640 36.00 -9.63 -1.25
CA ILE A 640 36.69 -8.48 -0.66
C ILE A 640 36.38 -8.38 0.85
N LEU A 641 35.15 -8.70 1.28
CA LEU A 641 34.76 -8.73 2.69
C LEU A 641 35.60 -9.77 3.47
N ILE A 642 35.84 -10.94 2.88
CA ILE A 642 36.69 -11.99 3.45
C ILE A 642 38.16 -11.56 3.51
N GLU A 643 38.69 -11.05 2.39
CA GLU A 643 40.09 -10.61 2.27
C GLU A 643 40.45 -9.47 3.25
N ASP A 644 39.50 -8.58 3.55
CA ASP A 644 39.77 -7.35 4.30
C ASP A 644 39.21 -7.38 5.72
N ALA A 645 37.88 -7.32 5.86
CA ALA A 645 37.24 -7.20 7.16
C ALA A 645 37.38 -8.47 8.01
N ILE A 646 37.05 -9.64 7.45
CA ILE A 646 37.08 -10.91 8.19
C ILE A 646 38.52 -11.28 8.54
N SER A 647 39.46 -11.14 7.60
CA SER A 647 40.89 -11.39 7.87
C SER A 647 41.44 -10.47 8.97
N SER A 648 41.08 -9.18 8.96
CA SER A 648 41.47 -8.23 10.02
C SER A 648 40.83 -8.56 11.38
N ALA A 649 39.56 -8.98 11.38
CA ALA A 649 38.87 -9.44 12.58
C ALA A 649 39.55 -10.69 13.17
N TYR A 650 39.98 -11.62 12.30
CA TYR A 650 40.70 -12.84 12.67
C TYR A 650 42.04 -12.54 13.34
N LEU A 651 42.87 -11.70 12.72
CA LEU A 651 44.15 -11.29 13.29
C LEU A 651 43.97 -10.61 14.66
N THR A 652 42.97 -9.74 14.77
CA THR A 652 42.62 -9.08 16.03
C THR A 652 42.19 -10.08 17.10
N LEU A 653 41.39 -11.10 16.73
CA LEU A 653 40.96 -12.15 17.66
C LEU A 653 42.17 -12.92 18.21
N LEU A 654 43.09 -13.34 17.35
CA LEU A 654 44.30 -14.05 17.76
C LEU A 654 45.18 -13.21 18.70
N GLN A 655 45.39 -11.94 18.37
CA GLN A 655 46.13 -11.01 19.24
C GLN A 655 45.48 -10.85 20.61
N LYS A 656 44.15 -10.74 20.65
CA LYS A 656 43.39 -10.63 21.91
C LYS A 656 43.43 -11.90 22.74
N LEU A 657 43.32 -13.06 22.12
CA LEU A 657 43.46 -14.35 22.81
C LEU A 657 44.84 -14.52 23.44
N ILE A 658 45.91 -14.14 22.73
CA ILE A 658 47.27 -14.15 23.30
C ILE A 658 47.35 -13.23 24.53
N SER A 659 46.73 -12.04 24.48
CA SER A 659 46.73 -11.11 25.62
C SER A 659 45.89 -11.59 26.82
N LEU A 660 44.88 -12.42 26.59
CA LEU A 660 44.06 -13.03 27.63
C LEU A 660 44.66 -14.32 28.21
N GLY A 661 45.56 -14.95 27.47
CA GLY A 661 46.37 -16.06 27.92
C GLY A 661 47.46 -15.60 28.87
N GLN A 662 47.58 -16.24 30.02
CA GLN A 662 48.67 -15.97 30.96
C GLN A 662 49.90 -16.85 30.69
N ASN A 663 49.82 -17.84 29.78
CA ASN A 663 50.91 -18.76 29.52
C ASN A 663 51.01 -19.21 28.05
N THR A 664 52.22 -19.53 27.59
CA THR A 664 52.55 -19.91 26.19
C THR A 664 52.16 -21.34 25.82
N GLU A 665 51.79 -22.17 26.81
CA GLU A 665 51.38 -23.57 26.61
C GLU A 665 49.93 -23.74 26.13
N VAL A 666 49.16 -22.66 26.05
CA VAL A 666 47.77 -22.72 25.56
C VAL A 666 47.78 -22.88 24.03
N PRO A 667 47.07 -23.85 23.45
CA PRO A 667 47.23 -24.22 22.04
C PRO A 667 46.49 -23.27 21.09
N TYR A 668 46.75 -21.96 21.14
CA TYR A 668 46.11 -20.95 20.27
C TYR A 668 46.31 -21.22 18.78
N TYR A 669 47.36 -21.97 18.40
CA TYR A 669 47.59 -22.44 17.03
C TYR A 669 46.47 -23.35 16.50
N THR A 670 45.65 -23.95 17.37
CA THR A 670 44.44 -24.71 16.97
C THR A 670 43.40 -23.84 16.28
N LEU A 671 43.46 -22.53 16.47
CA LEU A 671 42.67 -21.55 15.75
C LEU A 671 43.37 -21.05 14.48
N TRP A 672 44.50 -21.62 14.08
CA TRP A 672 45.10 -21.25 12.80
C TRP A 672 44.30 -21.85 11.64
N PRO A 673 44.09 -21.13 10.52
CA PRO A 673 43.51 -21.73 9.32
C PRO A 673 44.46 -22.82 8.82
N LEU A 674 44.09 -24.08 9.03
CA LEU A 674 44.83 -25.23 8.51
C LEU A 674 44.24 -25.64 7.17
N ALA A 675 45.10 -26.07 6.25
CA ALA A 675 44.62 -26.73 5.04
C ALA A 675 43.84 -27.98 5.45
N THR A 676 42.59 -28.04 5.02
CA THR A 676 41.79 -29.26 5.07
C THR A 676 41.77 -29.84 3.66
N ASP A 677 41.94 -31.16 3.56
CA ASP A 677 41.84 -31.91 2.30
C ASP A 677 40.50 -31.70 1.56
#